data_AF-A0A367YJ48-F1
#
_entry.id   AF-A0A367YJ48-F1
#
_cell.length_a   1.000
_cell.length_b   1.000
_cell.length_c   1.000
_cell.angle_alpha   90.00
_cell.angle_beta   90.00
_cell.angle_gamma   90.00
#
_symmetry.space_group_name_H-M   'P 1'
#
loop_
_entity.id
_entity.type
_entity.pdbx_description
1 polymer ?
#
loop_
_entity_poly.entity_id
_entity_poly.type
_entity_poly.pdbx_seq_one_letter_code
_entity_poly.pdbx_strand_id
1 'polypeptide(L)'
;MSAVADKVKDMSLNEGKKDGKKKGEKKPAGSLYLDPQPEFIDQRIAMFDHYKQKYDEEISKKEKVPIKITLKDGSVKEGTAYETSPMDIANAIGKSFAERQVISKVDGQLWDMPRPLEGDAKLEFLDFDHPEGKAVFWHSSAHILGEACECHYGCHLTHGPPTDDGFFYDMSINNGETAVTQADFPNLEQVATKAIKEKQKFERLELTKEQLLEMFKYNKYKIKFISDKIPDGTSTTVYRCGPLIDLCVGPHIPHSGRIKAFKVLKNSASYFLGDSNNDSLQRVYGISFPDKKLMTEHLKFLAEAAERDHRKIGREQELFFFSEMSPGSAMWLPHGTRIYNTLVETLREEYRKRGYDEVITPNMYSTKLWETSGHWQNYKENMFSFEVEKETFGLKPMNCLSEDMRVQTNKGFLALDEVKDQWRDLKFANYNPETKQIQYLPASNFILKDAANHKMVEFSDCDIKSDDKSNEEQNLSMLVTQEHDMYVQTGKVTGSHEDRRFEEEGTAKKVPAGELVDANLGMRFVTAAAEGVDVAGRKEPLYKSYLGVSEQQNLAFLQLYGFWLGQGATDFTDSHVTFSTRKSSDFAWLREIFSNLGFDNSNENVKTSEKVEFRISDTKWRDFFKESNPPNSGKSFADWVWKLNKDELRAVIAGIHRADGDENNPIYTSSYQFRDELVQVLLHAGYTADFSIKYPKGAVRGYSIDEGVLSVEKYNALTPEEQANFKPILADSDSWSIRYAEDGSPEPCVNPVLYSDKNVRAVDDYFGRVWCVTVPTGLIIVQRVVKNAEDVVVKASRPTIVGNCPGHAVMFKSRERSYRDLPWRVADFGVIHRNEFSGALSGLTRVRRFQQDDAHIFCTTDQIGTEIAGVFDLLKKMYGIFGFEFKMELSTRPEKYVGDLETWDAAELKLENALDEFLGKGKWELNPGDGAFYGPKIDIMISDALKRWFQCATIQLDFQLPQRFELEYKTDKGPTSRPVMIHRAILGSVERMTAILTEHYKGKWPFWLSPRQILIVPVGPKYYDYAQKLQKRLNDDHMFYCDVDVSGNTLPKKIRTGQMYKYNFIFIVGDEEEKSDSVNVRNRDIPEEQGKNAMVKVDEVVKQLLDLKESKRSDNKLV
;
A
#
# COMPACT_ATOMS: atom_id res chain seq x y z
N MET A 1 0.06 1.01 -24.79
CA MET A 1 1.46 1.40 -25.09
C MET A 1 1.86 1.26 -26.56
N SER A 2 1.46 0.23 -27.33
CA SER A 2 1.77 0.21 -28.79
C SER A 2 1.13 1.39 -29.55
N ALA A 3 -0.04 1.84 -29.11
CA ALA A 3 -0.65 3.08 -29.58
C ALA A 3 0.18 4.34 -29.29
N VAL A 4 1.11 4.32 -28.32
CA VAL A 4 1.92 5.49 -27.95
C VAL A 4 3.03 5.74 -28.97
N ALA A 5 3.68 4.69 -29.48
CA ALA A 5 4.78 4.83 -30.44
C ALA A 5 4.34 5.39 -31.80
N ASP A 6 3.17 4.96 -32.30
CA ASP A 6 2.59 5.57 -33.51
C ASP A 6 2.12 7.00 -33.24
N LYS A 7 1.78 7.34 -31.99
CA LYS A 7 1.31 8.66 -31.56
C LYS A 7 2.44 9.65 -31.24
N VAL A 8 3.65 9.24 -30.86
CA VAL A 8 4.77 10.19 -30.69
C VAL A 8 5.23 10.77 -32.03
N LYS A 9 5.13 10.00 -33.13
CA LYS A 9 5.38 10.52 -34.48
C LYS A 9 4.38 11.59 -34.93
N ASP A 10 3.14 11.52 -34.46
CA ASP A 10 2.10 12.52 -34.74
C ASP A 10 2.23 13.78 -33.84
N MET A 11 3.03 13.69 -32.77
CA MET A 11 3.24 14.76 -31.77
C MET A 11 4.51 15.59 -31.99
N SER A 12 5.31 15.32 -33.03
CA SER A 12 6.40 16.22 -33.41
C SER A 12 5.83 17.55 -33.92
N LEU A 13 6.40 18.68 -33.44
CA LEU A 13 6.10 20.02 -33.94
C LEU A 13 6.41 20.10 -35.44
N ASN A 14 5.43 19.82 -36.30
CA ASN A 14 5.50 20.15 -37.71
C ASN A 14 5.31 21.67 -37.84
N GLU A 15 6.43 22.39 -37.84
CA GLU A 15 6.48 23.75 -38.39
C GLU A 15 6.08 23.70 -39.87
N GLY A 16 5.16 24.58 -40.25
CA GLY A 16 4.28 24.35 -41.38
C GLY A 16 4.93 24.27 -42.76
N LYS A 17 4.38 23.40 -43.60
CA LYS A 17 4.23 23.67 -45.04
C LYS A 17 2.75 23.86 -45.35
N LYS A 18 2.40 25.10 -45.72
CA LYS A 18 1.09 25.43 -46.31
C LYS A 18 1.02 24.82 -47.70
N ASP A 19 0.36 23.68 -47.82
CA ASP A 19 -0.19 23.22 -49.09
C ASP A 19 -1.73 23.23 -48.99
N GLY A 20 -2.34 24.08 -49.82
CA GLY A 20 -3.77 24.29 -49.80
C GLY A 20 -4.54 23.13 -50.43
N LYS A 21 -5.60 22.67 -49.75
CA LYS A 21 -6.89 22.35 -50.40
C LYS A 21 -8.02 22.01 -49.43
N LYS A 22 -9.19 22.58 -49.79
CA LYS A 22 -10.60 22.20 -49.56
C LYS A 22 -11.16 22.21 -48.13
N LYS A 23 -12.02 23.21 -47.90
CA LYS A 23 -13.01 23.28 -46.82
C LYS A 23 -13.95 22.06 -46.91
N GLY A 24 -13.69 21.04 -46.10
CA GLY A 24 -14.72 20.11 -45.64
C GLY A 24 -15.42 20.71 -44.42
N GLU A 25 -16.73 20.49 -44.30
CA GLU A 25 -17.57 20.96 -43.21
C GLU A 25 -16.97 20.60 -41.84
N LYS A 26 -16.72 21.61 -41.01
CA LYS A 26 -16.35 21.42 -39.60
C LYS A 26 -17.56 20.82 -38.87
N LYS A 27 -17.40 19.61 -38.32
CA LYS A 27 -18.24 19.17 -37.19
C LYS A 27 -18.18 20.24 -36.09
N PRO A 28 -19.28 20.53 -35.37
CA PRO A 28 -19.27 21.53 -34.32
C PRO A 28 -18.27 21.10 -33.25
N ALA A 29 -17.29 21.96 -32.97
CA ALA A 29 -16.40 21.77 -31.83
C ALA A 29 -17.26 21.88 -30.57
N GLY A 30 -17.23 20.87 -29.71
CA GLY A 30 -17.82 20.99 -28.37
C GLY A 30 -17.24 22.22 -27.67
N SER A 31 -18.03 22.86 -26.80
CA SER A 31 -17.58 24.02 -26.04
C SER A 31 -16.30 23.68 -25.26
N LEU A 32 -15.32 24.59 -25.28
CA LEU A 32 -14.04 24.41 -24.58
C LEU A 32 -14.24 24.41 -23.04
N TYR A 33 -15.22 25.17 -22.59
CA TYR A 33 -15.68 25.28 -21.20
C TYR A 33 -17.07 24.67 -21.07
N LEU A 34 -17.38 24.14 -19.89
CA LEU A 34 -18.77 23.83 -19.56
C LEU A 34 -19.64 25.08 -19.56
N ASP A 35 -20.82 24.96 -20.18
CA ASP A 35 -21.84 26.01 -20.24
C ASP A 35 -23.19 25.39 -19.85
N PRO A 36 -23.79 25.78 -18.71
CA PRO A 36 -23.28 26.78 -17.75
C PRO A 36 -22.06 26.29 -16.95
N GLN A 37 -21.26 27.24 -16.43
CA GLN A 37 -20.15 26.95 -15.53
C GLN A 37 -20.66 26.32 -14.22
N PRO A 38 -19.92 25.38 -13.61
CA PRO A 38 -20.30 24.82 -12.32
C PRO A 38 -20.42 25.89 -11.22
N GLU A 39 -21.54 25.90 -10.50
CA GLU A 39 -21.86 26.91 -9.47
C GLU A 39 -20.81 26.98 -8.34
N PHE A 40 -20.17 25.86 -8.01
CA PHE A 40 -19.18 25.79 -6.94
C PHE A 40 -17.92 26.62 -7.21
N ILE A 41 -17.62 26.95 -8.47
CA ILE A 41 -16.46 27.78 -8.83
C ILE A 41 -16.67 29.20 -8.32
N ASP A 42 -17.82 29.80 -8.64
CA ASP A 42 -18.11 31.18 -8.26
C ASP A 42 -18.28 31.32 -6.73
N GLN A 43 -18.91 30.32 -6.09
CA GLN A 43 -19.08 30.29 -4.63
C GLN A 43 -17.73 30.25 -3.89
N ARG A 44 -16.80 29.37 -4.31
CA ARG A 44 -15.45 29.31 -3.71
C ARG A 44 -14.69 30.61 -3.89
N ILE A 45 -14.76 31.23 -5.07
CA ILE A 45 -14.09 32.49 -5.36
C ILE A 45 -14.58 33.60 -4.43
N ALA A 46 -15.90 33.74 -4.28
CA ALA A 46 -16.47 34.74 -3.37
C ALA A 46 -16.01 34.53 -1.92
N MET A 47 -15.93 33.27 -1.46
CA MET A 47 -15.41 32.96 -0.12
C MET A 47 -13.92 33.29 0.02
N PHE A 48 -13.11 32.93 -0.97
CA PHE A 48 -11.67 33.24 -0.96
C PHE A 48 -11.44 34.74 -0.93
N ASP A 49 -12.13 35.53 -1.77
CA ASP A 49 -12.00 36.99 -1.81
C ASP A 49 -12.36 37.62 -0.46
N HIS A 50 -13.43 37.16 0.18
CA HIS A 50 -13.83 37.61 1.52
C HIS A 50 -12.77 37.33 2.59
N TYR A 51 -12.22 36.11 2.64
CA TYR A 51 -11.19 35.77 3.62
C TYR A 51 -9.84 36.44 3.31
N LYS A 52 -9.50 36.59 2.03
CA LYS A 52 -8.28 37.26 1.59
C LYS A 52 -8.27 38.73 2.00
N GLN A 53 -9.40 39.42 1.87
CA GLN A 53 -9.53 40.81 2.34
C GLN A 53 -9.22 40.92 3.83
N LYS A 54 -9.80 40.04 4.66
CA LYS A 54 -9.54 40.02 6.11
C LYS A 54 -8.06 39.77 6.44
N TYR A 55 -7.46 38.80 5.76
CA TYR A 55 -6.04 38.48 5.93
C TYR A 55 -5.15 39.68 5.58
N ASP A 56 -5.43 40.37 4.47
CA ASP A 56 -4.65 41.54 4.06
C ASP A 56 -4.78 42.70 5.06
N GLU A 57 -5.97 42.90 5.63
CA GLU A 57 -6.19 43.87 6.71
C GLU A 57 -5.38 43.52 7.97
N GLU A 58 -5.29 42.23 8.34
CA GLU A 58 -4.48 41.77 9.48
C GLU A 58 -2.98 41.96 9.24
N ILE A 59 -2.48 41.57 8.07
CA ILE A 59 -1.07 41.76 7.70
C ILE A 59 -0.71 43.25 7.67
N SER A 60 -1.60 44.12 7.20
CA SER A 60 -1.36 45.57 7.17
C SER A 60 -1.18 46.19 8.56
N LYS A 61 -1.70 45.54 9.61
CA LYS A 61 -1.59 45.96 11.03
C LYS A 61 -0.36 45.41 11.73
N LYS A 62 0.36 44.45 11.16
CA LYS A 62 1.58 43.89 11.76
C LYS A 62 2.71 44.93 11.78
N GLU A 63 3.54 44.86 12.82
CA GLU A 63 4.65 45.80 13.00
C GLU A 63 5.73 45.59 11.93
N LYS A 64 6.11 46.67 11.25
CA LYS A 64 7.10 46.68 10.18
C LYS A 64 8.48 47.00 10.74
N VAL A 65 9.21 45.97 11.12
CA VAL A 65 10.57 46.09 11.66
C VAL A 65 11.64 45.91 10.57
N PRO A 66 12.78 46.62 10.64
CA PRO A 66 13.92 46.34 9.78
C PRO A 66 14.45 44.91 10.00
N ILE A 67 14.81 44.23 8.91
CA ILE A 67 15.31 42.85 8.91
C ILE A 67 16.56 42.70 8.04
N LYS A 68 17.40 41.72 8.37
CA LYS A 68 18.63 41.36 7.66
C LYS A 68 18.47 40.03 6.94
N ILE A 69 18.78 40.04 5.65
CA ILE A 69 18.61 38.90 4.74
C ILE A 69 19.99 38.47 4.25
N THR A 70 20.45 37.29 4.65
CA THR A 70 21.77 36.76 4.28
C THR A 70 21.65 35.85 3.07
N LEU A 71 22.35 36.16 1.98
CA LEU A 71 22.41 35.35 0.77
C LEU A 71 23.47 34.24 0.88
N LYS A 72 23.40 33.27 -0.03
CA LYS A 72 24.33 32.12 -0.08
C LYS A 72 25.81 32.50 -0.22
N ASP A 73 26.11 33.64 -0.84
CA ASP A 73 27.47 34.18 -0.98
C ASP A 73 27.97 34.92 0.27
N GLY A 74 27.16 34.96 1.34
CA GLY A 74 27.45 35.67 2.58
C GLY A 74 27.12 37.16 2.55
N SER A 75 26.62 37.70 1.43
CA SER A 75 26.19 39.09 1.36
C SER A 75 24.90 39.32 2.14
N VAL A 76 24.77 40.48 2.77
CA VAL A 76 23.59 40.86 3.56
C VAL A 76 22.82 41.95 2.84
N LYS A 77 21.50 41.78 2.73
CA LYS A 77 20.55 42.77 2.23
C LYS A 77 19.65 43.24 3.37
N GLU A 78 19.41 44.54 3.42
CA GLU A 78 18.45 45.14 4.34
C GLU A 78 17.04 45.02 3.74
N GLY A 79 16.05 44.73 4.59
CA GLY A 79 14.64 44.65 4.21
C GLY A 79 13.74 45.09 5.37
N THR A 80 12.43 45.00 5.15
CA THR A 80 11.40 45.29 6.15
C THR A 80 10.49 44.08 6.31
N ALA A 81 10.28 43.63 7.55
CA ALA A 81 9.39 42.52 7.87
C ALA A 81 7.96 42.78 7.35
N TYR A 82 7.31 41.74 6.84
CA TYR A 82 5.99 41.75 6.23
C TYR A 82 5.85 42.62 4.98
N GLU A 83 6.95 43.13 4.42
CA GLU A 83 6.96 43.96 3.21
C GLU A 83 7.94 43.45 2.15
N THR A 84 9.19 43.19 2.54
CA THR A 84 10.22 42.68 1.61
C THR A 84 10.04 41.19 1.34
N SER A 85 9.95 40.79 0.07
CA SER A 85 9.85 39.39 -0.35
C SER A 85 11.14 38.89 -1.03
N PRO A 86 11.36 37.57 -1.13
CA PRO A 86 12.42 36.99 -1.96
C PRO A 86 12.39 37.48 -3.42
N MET A 87 11.20 37.74 -3.96
CA MET A 87 11.03 38.30 -5.32
C MET A 87 11.63 39.71 -5.43
N ASP A 88 11.48 40.56 -4.42
CA ASP A 88 12.04 41.91 -4.42
C ASP A 88 13.57 41.86 -4.41
N ILE A 89 14.13 40.97 -3.59
CA ILE A 89 15.58 40.73 -3.53
C ILE A 89 16.10 40.17 -4.87
N ALA A 90 15.39 39.22 -5.48
CA ALA A 90 15.76 38.67 -6.79
C ALA A 90 15.71 39.75 -7.89
N ASN A 91 14.70 40.62 -7.88
CA ASN A 91 14.59 41.74 -8.82
C ASN A 91 15.71 42.76 -8.62
N ALA A 92 16.14 43.00 -7.37
CA ALA A 92 17.27 43.86 -7.05
C ALA A 92 18.62 43.29 -7.52
N ILE A 93 18.77 41.96 -7.57
CA ILE A 93 19.94 41.30 -8.18
C ILE A 93 19.90 41.46 -9.70
N GLY A 94 18.74 41.23 -10.31
CA GLY A 94 18.53 41.49 -11.73
C GLY A 94 17.28 40.83 -12.28
N LYS A 95 16.64 41.48 -13.25
CA LYS A 95 15.39 40.99 -13.86
C LYS A 95 15.50 39.59 -14.46
N SER A 96 16.60 39.30 -15.18
CA SER A 96 16.84 37.97 -15.76
C SER A 96 17.05 36.90 -14.68
N PHE A 97 17.69 37.28 -13.57
CA PHE A 97 17.86 36.39 -12.42
C PHE A 97 16.50 36.05 -11.80
N ALA A 98 15.66 37.05 -11.51
CA ALA A 98 14.32 36.85 -10.96
C ALA A 98 13.39 36.02 -11.88
N GLU A 99 13.51 36.20 -13.21
CA GLU A 99 12.75 35.42 -14.20
C GLU A 99 13.19 33.95 -14.29
N ARG A 100 14.44 33.64 -13.94
CA ARG A 100 14.97 32.27 -13.90
C ARG A 100 14.58 31.51 -12.63
N GLN A 101 14.47 32.21 -11.49
CA GLN A 101 14.15 31.55 -10.23
C GLN A 101 12.73 31.00 -10.20
N VAL A 102 12.59 29.77 -9.71
CA VAL A 102 11.30 29.09 -9.56
C VAL A 102 10.76 29.32 -8.16
N ILE A 103 11.59 29.10 -7.15
CA ILE A 103 11.22 29.17 -5.73
C ILE A 103 12.40 29.66 -4.89
N SER A 104 12.14 29.98 -3.62
CA SER A 104 13.19 30.33 -2.65
C SER A 104 13.20 29.40 -1.44
N LYS A 105 14.31 29.40 -0.70
CA LYS A 105 14.43 28.82 0.63
C LYS A 105 14.73 29.92 1.64
N VAL A 106 13.95 29.96 2.70
CA VAL A 106 14.09 30.88 3.83
C VAL A 106 14.39 30.02 5.05
N ASP A 107 15.60 30.14 5.59
CA ASP A 107 16.11 29.34 6.72
C ASP A 107 15.97 27.82 6.51
N GLY A 108 16.21 27.39 5.27
CA GLY A 108 16.15 25.99 4.85
C GLY A 108 14.74 25.50 4.47
N GLN A 109 13.69 26.30 4.66
CA GLN A 109 12.32 25.95 4.29
C GLN A 109 11.92 26.56 2.94
N LEU A 110 11.24 25.79 2.09
CA LEU A 110 10.72 26.30 0.82
C LEU A 110 9.70 27.43 1.06
N TRP A 111 9.83 28.50 0.28
CA TRP A 111 9.11 29.75 0.48
C TRP A 111 8.74 30.39 -0.85
N ASP A 112 7.47 30.74 -1.03
CA ASP A 112 6.98 31.40 -2.24
C ASP A 112 7.75 32.69 -2.51
N MET A 113 8.22 32.87 -3.74
CA MET A 113 8.97 34.06 -4.13
C MET A 113 8.26 35.38 -3.75
N PRO A 114 6.94 35.55 -3.98
CA PRO A 114 6.25 36.79 -3.60
C PRO A 114 5.83 36.86 -2.12
N ARG A 115 6.05 35.82 -1.30
CA ARG A 115 5.64 35.83 0.11
C ARG A 115 6.62 36.71 0.93
N PRO A 116 6.15 37.77 1.61
CA PRO A 116 7.01 38.63 2.41
C PRO A 116 7.72 37.87 3.53
N LEU A 117 8.93 38.29 3.87
CA LEU A 117 9.72 37.74 4.97
C LEU A 117 9.20 38.29 6.31
N GLU A 118 9.18 37.44 7.32
CA GLU A 118 8.59 37.77 8.64
C GLU A 118 9.65 38.22 9.66
N GLY A 119 10.94 38.05 9.36
CA GLY A 119 12.07 38.35 10.23
C GLY A 119 13.41 38.27 9.49
N ASP A 120 14.52 38.32 10.23
CA ASP A 120 15.85 38.02 9.72
C ASP A 120 15.89 36.60 9.14
N ALA A 121 16.54 36.43 7.99
CA ALA A 121 16.48 35.16 7.26
C ALA A 121 17.75 34.86 6.45
N LYS A 122 18.05 33.56 6.29
CA LYS A 122 18.98 33.06 5.26
C LYS A 122 18.21 32.70 4.00
N LEU A 123 18.54 33.36 2.90
CA LEU A 123 17.83 33.25 1.63
C LEU A 123 18.67 32.53 0.57
N GLU A 124 18.09 31.47 -0.01
CA GLU A 124 18.62 30.76 -1.17
C GLU A 124 17.56 30.75 -2.30
N PHE A 125 18.01 30.84 -3.55
CA PHE A 125 17.14 30.78 -4.72
C PHE A 125 17.35 29.47 -5.48
N LEU A 126 16.25 28.85 -5.89
CA LEU A 126 16.25 27.59 -6.62
C LEU A 126 15.61 27.79 -8.01
N ASP A 127 16.32 27.38 -9.05
CA ASP A 127 15.82 27.36 -10.42
C ASP A 127 15.26 25.98 -10.80
N PHE A 128 14.90 25.81 -12.07
CA PHE A 128 14.29 24.57 -12.56
C PHE A 128 15.27 23.38 -12.62
N ASP A 129 16.59 23.64 -12.63
CA ASP A 129 17.59 22.58 -12.70
C ASP A 129 17.77 21.91 -11.33
N HIS A 130 17.44 22.62 -10.24
CA HIS A 130 17.42 22.06 -8.90
C HIS A 130 16.24 21.09 -8.69
N PRO A 131 16.42 19.90 -8.08
CA PRO A 131 15.36 18.92 -7.87
C PRO A 131 14.10 19.49 -7.19
N GLU A 132 14.26 20.23 -6.09
CA GLU A 132 13.14 20.87 -5.39
C GLU A 132 12.46 21.97 -6.22
N GLY A 133 13.22 22.74 -7.00
CA GLY A 133 12.65 23.74 -7.91
C GLY A 133 11.81 23.08 -9.00
N LYS A 134 12.29 21.98 -9.57
CA LYS A 134 11.55 21.17 -10.54
C LYS A 134 10.24 20.61 -9.97
N ALA A 135 10.28 20.07 -8.75
CA ALA A 135 9.10 19.56 -8.06
C ALA A 135 8.04 20.66 -7.84
N VAL A 136 8.43 21.84 -7.34
CA VAL A 136 7.52 22.99 -7.17
C VAL A 136 6.95 23.48 -8.49
N PHE A 137 7.77 23.51 -9.55
CA PHE A 137 7.33 23.90 -10.89
C PHE A 137 6.25 22.96 -11.43
N TRP A 138 6.45 21.65 -11.29
CA TRP A 138 5.49 20.64 -11.74
C TRP A 138 4.25 20.58 -10.85
N HIS A 139 4.39 20.76 -9.54
CA HIS A 139 3.26 20.90 -8.63
C HIS A 139 2.35 22.06 -9.02
N SER A 140 2.95 23.21 -9.32
CA SER A 140 2.20 24.38 -9.84
C SER A 140 1.56 24.11 -11.20
N SER A 141 2.20 23.30 -12.03
CA SER A 141 1.64 22.89 -13.32
C SER A 141 0.49 21.91 -13.18
N ALA A 142 0.48 21.09 -12.13
CA ALA A 142 -0.66 20.26 -11.76
C ALA A 142 -1.88 21.12 -11.45
N HIS A 143 -1.75 22.23 -10.73
CA HIS A 143 -2.86 23.16 -10.52
C HIS A 143 -3.42 23.71 -11.83
N ILE A 144 -2.57 24.07 -12.80
CA ILE A 144 -3.05 24.50 -14.13
C ILE A 144 -3.81 23.38 -14.86
N LEU A 145 -3.40 22.11 -14.69
CA LEU A 145 -4.15 20.96 -15.19
C LEU A 145 -5.48 20.78 -14.45
N GLY A 146 -5.49 20.95 -13.13
CA GLY A 146 -6.69 20.90 -12.29
C GLY A 146 -7.72 21.94 -12.72
N GLU A 147 -7.29 23.18 -12.96
CA GLU A 147 -8.14 24.24 -13.52
C GLU A 147 -8.73 23.82 -14.88
N ALA A 148 -7.88 23.32 -15.78
CA ALA A 148 -8.34 22.84 -17.09
C ALA A 148 -9.39 21.73 -16.97
N CYS A 149 -9.19 20.81 -16.02
CA CYS A 149 -10.11 19.72 -15.72
C CYS A 149 -11.44 20.20 -15.10
N GLU A 150 -11.42 21.10 -14.12
CA GLU A 150 -12.65 21.67 -13.54
C GLU A 150 -13.44 22.48 -14.59
N CYS A 151 -12.76 23.32 -15.36
CA CYS A 151 -13.40 24.14 -16.40
C CYS A 151 -13.99 23.32 -17.55
N HIS A 152 -13.33 22.23 -17.93
CA HIS A 152 -13.76 21.40 -19.07
C HIS A 152 -14.81 20.35 -18.68
N TYR A 153 -14.68 19.73 -17.49
CA TYR A 153 -15.53 18.61 -17.06
C TYR A 153 -16.42 18.90 -15.86
N GLY A 154 -16.22 20.00 -15.13
CA GLY A 154 -16.97 20.27 -13.89
C GLY A 154 -16.70 19.20 -12.84
N CYS A 155 -15.53 18.58 -12.93
CA CYS A 155 -15.14 17.43 -12.13
C CYS A 155 -14.83 17.81 -10.68
N HIS A 156 -14.79 16.79 -9.82
CA HIS A 156 -14.31 16.94 -8.45
C HIS A 156 -12.85 16.49 -8.37
N LEU A 157 -11.96 17.47 -8.20
CA LEU A 157 -10.53 17.26 -8.03
C LEU A 157 -10.21 16.56 -6.70
N THR A 158 -9.19 15.69 -6.70
CA THR A 158 -8.74 14.96 -5.51
C THR A 158 -7.33 15.36 -5.10
N HIS A 159 -6.29 14.77 -5.70
CA HIS A 159 -4.88 15.04 -5.42
C HIS A 159 -4.08 15.19 -6.73
N GLY A 160 -3.02 16.00 -6.70
CA GLY A 160 -2.28 16.43 -7.88
C GLY A 160 -0.79 16.63 -7.62
N PRO A 161 -0.04 15.54 -7.32
CA PRO A 161 1.37 15.63 -6.98
C PRO A 161 2.24 15.89 -8.23
N PRO A 162 3.44 16.45 -8.04
CA PRO A 162 4.50 16.23 -9.00
C PRO A 162 4.89 14.73 -9.08
N THR A 163 5.77 14.39 -10.00
CA THR A 163 6.40 13.06 -10.17
C THR A 163 7.81 13.27 -10.69
N ASP A 164 8.64 12.22 -10.73
CA ASP A 164 10.00 12.32 -11.29
C ASP A 164 10.01 12.72 -12.77
N ASP A 165 8.91 12.47 -13.49
CA ASP A 165 8.75 12.69 -14.93
C ASP A 165 7.59 13.66 -15.28
N GLY A 166 7.25 14.60 -14.39
CA GLY A 166 6.17 15.57 -14.62
C GLY A 166 5.20 15.65 -13.45
N PHE A 167 3.89 15.53 -13.71
CA PHE A 167 2.84 15.58 -12.69
C PHE A 167 1.59 14.84 -13.16
N PHE A 168 0.64 14.62 -12.24
CA PHE A 168 -0.70 14.19 -12.62
C PHE A 168 -1.76 14.90 -11.78
N TYR A 169 -3.02 14.76 -12.17
CA TYR A 169 -4.16 15.14 -11.35
C TYR A 169 -5.24 14.05 -11.40
N ASP A 170 -5.72 13.65 -10.22
CA ASP A 170 -6.83 12.70 -10.07
C ASP A 170 -8.15 13.42 -9.85
N MET A 171 -9.16 13.02 -10.61
CA MET A 171 -10.49 13.64 -10.58
C MET A 171 -11.61 12.63 -10.74
N SER A 172 -12.76 12.95 -10.19
CA SER A 172 -14.02 12.23 -10.44
C SER A 172 -14.90 13.05 -11.38
N ILE A 173 -15.33 12.44 -12.48
CA ILE A 173 -16.25 13.04 -13.45
C ILE A 173 -17.58 12.28 -13.34
N ASN A 174 -18.68 12.98 -13.03
CA ASN A 174 -20.00 12.37 -12.83
C ASN A 174 -19.94 11.14 -11.88
N ASN A 175 -19.34 11.30 -10.70
CA ASN A 175 -19.14 10.22 -9.72
C ASN A 175 -18.40 8.97 -10.26
N GLY A 176 -17.52 9.13 -11.25
CA GLY A 176 -16.69 8.07 -11.80
C GLY A 176 -17.25 7.37 -13.04
N GLU A 177 -18.41 7.81 -13.54
CA GLU A 177 -19.07 7.20 -14.71
C GLU A 177 -18.43 7.61 -16.05
N THR A 178 -17.76 8.76 -16.10
CA THR A 178 -17.19 9.31 -17.33
C THR A 178 -15.67 9.14 -17.37
N ALA A 179 -15.15 8.59 -18.47
CA ALA A 179 -13.72 8.39 -18.67
C ALA A 179 -13.10 9.52 -19.52
N VAL A 180 -11.88 9.92 -19.16
CA VAL A 180 -11.09 10.82 -20.00
C VAL A 180 -10.61 10.06 -21.24
N THR A 181 -10.71 10.67 -22.40
CA THR A 181 -10.20 10.10 -23.65
C THR A 181 -9.11 10.97 -24.23
N GLN A 182 -8.33 10.38 -25.14
CA GLN A 182 -7.28 11.09 -25.85
C GLN A 182 -7.83 12.23 -26.74
N ALA A 183 -9.11 12.15 -27.12
CA ALA A 183 -9.77 13.21 -27.89
C ALA A 183 -9.93 14.51 -27.08
N ASP A 184 -9.86 14.42 -25.75
CA ASP A 184 -10.04 15.55 -24.84
C ASP A 184 -8.73 16.31 -24.58
N PHE A 185 -7.58 15.70 -24.88
CA PHE A 185 -6.27 16.28 -24.58
C PHE A 185 -6.07 17.66 -25.23
N PRO A 186 -6.42 17.88 -26.51
CA PRO A 186 -6.30 19.21 -27.13
C PRO A 186 -7.17 20.27 -26.45
N ASN A 187 -8.30 19.90 -25.84
CA ASN A 187 -9.17 20.84 -25.13
C ASN A 187 -8.56 21.21 -23.78
N LEU A 188 -8.12 20.23 -22.99
CA LEU A 188 -7.43 20.46 -21.72
C LEU A 188 -6.15 21.31 -21.92
N GLU A 189 -5.36 21.00 -22.95
CA GLU A 189 -4.17 21.79 -23.30
C GLU A 189 -4.51 23.23 -23.72
N GLN A 190 -5.64 23.44 -24.42
CA GLN A 190 -6.09 24.78 -24.79
C GLN A 190 -6.52 25.61 -23.58
N VAL A 191 -7.25 25.01 -22.63
CA VAL A 191 -7.64 25.70 -21.38
C VAL A 191 -6.40 26.04 -20.57
N ALA A 192 -5.50 25.08 -20.34
CA ALA A 192 -4.22 25.31 -19.64
C ALA A 192 -3.38 26.40 -20.33
N THR A 193 -3.30 26.39 -21.66
CA THR A 193 -2.58 27.42 -22.44
C THR A 193 -3.19 28.81 -22.25
N LYS A 194 -4.52 28.90 -22.10
CA LYS A 194 -5.19 30.18 -21.83
C LYS A 194 -4.85 30.67 -20.42
N ALA A 195 -4.94 29.82 -19.40
CA ALA A 195 -4.52 30.15 -18.02
C ALA A 195 -3.06 30.62 -17.95
N ILE A 196 -2.15 29.97 -18.70
CA ILE A 196 -0.73 30.36 -18.82
C ILE A 196 -0.57 31.75 -19.46
N LYS A 197 -1.33 32.05 -20.52
CA LYS A 197 -1.29 33.36 -21.20
C LYS A 197 -1.82 34.50 -20.35
N GLU A 198 -2.81 34.22 -19.51
CA GLU A 198 -3.38 35.17 -18.54
C GLU A 198 -2.39 35.52 -17.43
N LYS A 199 -1.33 34.72 -17.24
CA LYS A 199 -0.34 34.89 -16.16
C LYS A 199 -1.00 34.97 -14.79
N GLN A 200 -1.99 34.11 -14.57
CA GLN A 200 -2.69 33.97 -13.31
C GLN A 200 -1.68 33.81 -12.16
N LYS A 201 -1.88 34.58 -11.11
CA LYS A 201 -0.99 34.58 -9.93
C LYS A 201 -1.41 33.45 -8.99
N PHE A 202 -0.43 32.88 -8.31
CA PHE A 202 -0.69 31.97 -7.20
C PHE A 202 -0.83 32.79 -5.92
N GLU A 203 -2.01 32.76 -5.32
CA GLU A 203 -2.34 33.51 -4.11
C GLU A 203 -2.55 32.53 -2.95
N ARG A 204 -1.66 32.61 -1.96
CA ARG A 204 -1.70 31.80 -0.75
C ARG A 204 -2.65 32.44 0.27
N LEU A 205 -3.46 31.60 0.91
CA LEU A 205 -4.25 32.00 2.07
C LEU A 205 -4.27 30.87 3.10
N GLU A 206 -4.27 31.20 4.38
CA GLU A 206 -4.41 30.24 5.47
C GLU A 206 -5.83 30.34 6.03
N LEU A 207 -6.51 29.21 6.11
CA LEU A 207 -7.92 29.11 6.52
C LEU A 207 -8.08 28.04 7.61
N THR A 208 -9.04 28.23 8.50
CA THR A 208 -9.36 27.24 9.54
C THR A 208 -10.07 26.03 8.94
N LYS A 209 -10.02 24.88 9.64
CA LYS A 209 -10.71 23.65 9.21
C LYS A 209 -12.17 23.89 8.87
N GLU A 210 -12.89 24.68 9.66
CA GLU A 210 -14.32 24.97 9.49
C GLU A 210 -14.56 25.78 8.20
N GLN A 211 -13.71 26.78 7.93
CA GLN A 211 -13.78 27.58 6.71
C GLN A 211 -13.50 26.72 5.47
N LEU A 212 -12.58 25.77 5.58
CA LEU A 212 -12.23 24.84 4.51
C LEU A 212 -13.36 23.83 4.24
N LEU A 213 -13.97 23.27 5.28
CA LEU A 213 -15.11 22.37 5.16
C LEU A 213 -16.28 23.07 4.45
N GLU A 214 -16.56 24.33 4.78
CA GLU A 214 -17.60 25.10 4.09
C GLU A 214 -17.20 25.41 2.63
N MET A 215 -15.95 25.81 2.39
CA MET A 215 -15.45 26.14 1.05
C MET A 215 -15.49 24.95 0.09
N PHE A 216 -15.17 23.75 0.58
CA PHE A 216 -15.09 22.53 -0.21
C PHE A 216 -16.30 21.59 -0.03
N LYS A 217 -17.42 22.07 0.54
CA LYS A 217 -18.61 21.25 0.84
C LYS A 217 -19.21 20.48 -0.35
N TYR A 218 -18.97 20.95 -1.57
CA TYR A 218 -19.42 20.29 -2.81
C TYR A 218 -18.53 19.09 -3.20
N ASN A 219 -17.31 19.00 -2.68
CA ASN A 219 -16.31 18.01 -3.06
C ASN A 219 -16.01 17.04 -1.90
N LYS A 220 -16.67 15.88 -1.91
CA LYS A 220 -16.51 14.83 -0.89
C LYS A 220 -15.07 14.37 -0.67
N TYR A 221 -14.21 14.40 -1.70
CA TYR A 221 -12.83 13.97 -1.59
C TYR A 221 -11.98 14.99 -0.82
N LYS A 222 -12.18 16.28 -1.10
CA LYS A 222 -11.52 17.36 -0.35
C LYS A 222 -12.00 17.41 1.09
N ILE A 223 -13.30 17.23 1.35
CA ILE A 223 -13.85 17.09 2.71
C ILE A 223 -13.15 15.95 3.45
N LYS A 224 -13.01 14.77 2.84
CA LYS A 224 -12.32 13.65 3.45
C LYS A 224 -10.86 13.99 3.81
N PHE A 225 -10.13 14.64 2.92
CA PHE A 225 -8.77 15.11 3.22
C PHE A 225 -8.73 16.15 4.34
N ILE A 226 -9.66 17.10 4.36
CA ILE A 226 -9.75 18.12 5.41
C ILE A 226 -10.05 17.47 6.75
N SER A 227 -11.03 16.57 6.80
CA SER A 227 -11.43 15.87 8.02
C SER A 227 -10.32 14.98 8.58
N ASP A 228 -9.62 14.24 7.72
CA ASP A 228 -8.58 13.29 8.15
C ASP A 228 -7.23 13.96 8.44
N LYS A 229 -6.85 14.98 7.65
CA LYS A 229 -5.48 15.54 7.64
C LYS A 229 -5.35 16.91 8.30
N ILE A 230 -6.43 17.54 8.76
CA ILE A 230 -6.37 18.81 9.48
C ILE A 230 -7.02 18.61 10.85
N PRO A 231 -6.28 18.75 11.97
CA PRO A 231 -6.84 18.60 13.31
C PRO A 231 -7.90 19.67 13.60
N ASP A 232 -8.87 19.35 14.46
CA ASP A 232 -9.92 20.30 14.83
C ASP A 232 -9.33 21.54 15.53
N GLY A 233 -9.88 22.72 15.22
CA GLY A 233 -9.38 23.99 15.74
C GLY A 233 -8.06 24.49 15.13
N THR A 234 -7.52 23.80 14.12
CA THR A 234 -6.30 24.23 13.40
C THR A 234 -6.62 24.77 12.00
N SER A 235 -5.59 25.31 11.34
CA SER A 235 -5.64 25.85 9.99
C SER A 235 -4.68 25.13 9.05
N THR A 236 -4.96 25.25 7.75
CA THR A 236 -3.98 24.95 6.71
C THR A 236 -4.15 25.91 5.55
N THR A 237 -3.35 25.75 4.50
CA THR A 237 -3.34 26.66 3.38
C THR A 237 -4.18 26.19 2.20
N VAL A 238 -4.69 27.17 1.48
CA VAL A 238 -5.25 27.05 0.14
C VAL A 238 -4.48 27.95 -0.80
N TYR A 239 -4.44 27.56 -2.06
CA TYR A 239 -3.91 28.39 -3.13
C TYR A 239 -4.96 28.63 -4.19
N ARG A 240 -5.10 29.90 -4.56
CA ARG A 240 -5.85 30.31 -5.74
C ARG A 240 -4.92 30.50 -6.93
N CYS A 241 -5.29 29.98 -8.09
CA CYS A 241 -4.71 30.33 -9.38
C CYS A 241 -5.86 30.54 -10.38
N GLY A 242 -6.15 31.80 -10.69
CA GLY A 242 -7.30 32.15 -11.52
C GLY A 242 -8.62 31.68 -10.89
N PRO A 243 -9.45 30.91 -11.61
CA PRO A 243 -10.70 30.37 -11.07
C PRO A 243 -10.49 29.13 -10.18
N LEU A 244 -9.32 28.47 -10.22
CA LEU A 244 -9.04 27.33 -9.37
C LEU A 244 -8.68 27.79 -7.95
N ILE A 245 -9.33 27.20 -6.96
CA ILE A 245 -8.95 27.26 -5.54
C ILE A 245 -8.78 25.84 -5.04
N ASP A 246 -7.59 25.52 -4.55
CA ASP A 246 -7.21 24.16 -4.18
C ASP A 246 -6.61 24.07 -2.78
N LEU A 247 -6.90 22.97 -2.10
CA LEU A 247 -6.34 22.64 -0.78
C LEU A 247 -4.90 22.15 -0.97
N CYS A 248 -3.95 23.00 -0.61
CA CYS A 248 -2.55 22.77 -0.92
C CYS A 248 -1.62 23.50 0.07
N VAL A 249 -0.59 22.80 0.54
CA VAL A 249 0.46 23.36 1.41
C VAL A 249 1.46 24.25 0.66
N GLY A 250 1.56 24.06 -0.66
CA GLY A 250 2.49 24.73 -1.55
C GLY A 250 3.95 24.35 -1.25
N PRO A 251 4.92 25.21 -1.62
CA PRO A 251 4.72 26.49 -2.30
C PRO A 251 4.49 26.35 -3.82
N HIS A 252 4.23 27.47 -4.48
CA HIS A 252 4.01 27.54 -5.92
C HIS A 252 4.92 28.54 -6.64
N ILE A 253 5.00 28.41 -7.97
CA ILE A 253 5.63 29.40 -8.84
C ILE A 253 4.89 30.74 -8.76
N PRO A 254 5.55 31.88 -9.03
CA PRO A 254 4.93 33.20 -8.87
C PRO A 254 3.63 33.42 -9.67
N HIS A 255 3.59 32.88 -10.89
CA HIS A 255 2.43 32.96 -11.78
C HIS A 255 2.50 31.89 -12.88
N SER A 256 1.35 31.48 -13.42
CA SER A 256 1.22 30.45 -14.47
C SER A 256 2.07 30.74 -15.71
N GLY A 257 2.27 32.02 -16.04
CA GLY A 257 3.09 32.45 -17.18
C GLY A 257 4.58 32.11 -17.10
N ARG A 258 5.08 31.54 -16.00
CA ARG A 258 6.43 30.94 -15.91
C ARG A 258 6.51 29.62 -16.71
N ILE A 259 5.38 28.96 -16.93
CA ILE A 259 5.27 27.79 -17.79
C ILE A 259 5.31 28.24 -19.25
N LYS A 260 6.27 27.75 -20.04
CA LYS A 260 6.41 28.11 -21.46
C LYS A 260 6.02 26.98 -22.42
N ALA A 261 6.04 25.76 -21.92
CA ALA A 261 5.55 24.57 -22.62
C ALA A 261 4.78 23.69 -21.63
N PHE A 262 3.62 23.18 -22.06
CA PHE A 262 2.73 22.33 -21.28
C PHE A 262 2.16 21.26 -22.22
N LYS A 263 2.10 20.01 -21.77
CA LYS A 263 1.59 18.90 -22.57
C LYS A 263 0.88 17.89 -21.68
N VAL A 264 -0.27 17.39 -22.14
CA VAL A 264 -0.94 16.22 -21.54
C VAL A 264 -0.39 14.96 -22.19
N LEU A 265 0.08 14.00 -21.39
CA LEU A 265 0.83 12.84 -21.87
C LEU A 265 -0.04 11.59 -22.01
N LYS A 266 -0.80 11.26 -20.98
CA LYS A 266 -1.61 10.04 -20.89
C LYS A 266 -2.68 10.18 -19.81
N ASN A 267 -3.64 9.27 -19.81
CA ASN A 267 -4.63 9.13 -18.74
C ASN A 267 -4.72 7.66 -18.30
N SER A 268 -5.16 7.43 -17.06
CA SER A 268 -5.42 6.09 -16.51
C SER A 268 -6.57 6.14 -15.51
N ALA A 269 -7.10 4.96 -15.14
CA ALA A 269 -7.95 4.85 -13.96
C ALA A 269 -7.08 4.76 -12.70
N SER A 270 -7.55 5.33 -11.60
CA SER A 270 -7.03 5.15 -10.24
C SER A 270 -8.19 4.92 -9.29
N TYR A 271 -7.91 4.57 -8.04
CA TYR A 271 -8.93 4.47 -7.00
C TYR A 271 -8.63 5.49 -5.90
N PHE A 272 -9.68 6.04 -5.30
CA PHE A 272 -9.50 6.97 -4.19
C PHE A 272 -8.77 6.28 -3.03
N LEU A 273 -7.71 6.93 -2.52
CA LEU A 273 -6.77 6.39 -1.52
C LEU A 273 -6.04 5.10 -1.93
N GLY A 274 -6.10 4.70 -3.21
CA GLY A 274 -5.45 3.49 -3.72
C GLY A 274 -6.16 2.18 -3.35
N ASP A 275 -7.35 2.24 -2.77
CA ASP A 275 -8.16 1.08 -2.40
C ASP A 275 -9.20 0.80 -3.48
N SER A 276 -9.19 -0.41 -4.04
CA SER A 276 -10.13 -0.84 -5.08
C SER A 276 -11.59 -0.88 -4.64
N ASN A 277 -11.88 -0.84 -3.34
CA ASN A 277 -13.23 -0.76 -2.79
C ASN A 277 -13.80 0.67 -2.82
N ASN A 278 -12.95 1.68 -3.04
CA ASN A 278 -13.37 3.09 -3.12
C ASN A 278 -13.71 3.52 -4.55
N ASP A 279 -14.20 4.76 -4.68
CA ASP A 279 -14.54 5.37 -5.97
C ASP A 279 -13.40 5.28 -7.00
N SER A 280 -13.78 4.92 -8.22
CA SER A 280 -12.92 5.00 -9.39
C SER A 280 -12.71 6.45 -9.81
N LEU A 281 -11.45 6.82 -10.03
CA LEU A 281 -11.02 8.15 -10.43
C LEU A 281 -10.32 8.11 -11.79
N GLN A 282 -10.34 9.25 -12.47
CA GLN A 282 -9.57 9.48 -13.70
C GLN A 282 -8.30 10.25 -13.35
N ARG A 283 -7.15 9.64 -13.64
CA ARG A 283 -5.82 10.24 -13.52
C ARG A 283 -5.36 10.79 -14.86
N VAL A 284 -5.04 12.08 -14.93
CA VAL A 284 -4.47 12.72 -16.13
C VAL A 284 -3.04 13.14 -15.85
N TYR A 285 -2.10 12.67 -16.67
CA TYR A 285 -0.68 12.98 -16.54
C TYR A 285 -0.30 14.13 -17.47
N GLY A 286 0.51 15.05 -16.96
CA GLY A 286 1.06 16.17 -17.72
C GLY A 286 2.55 16.36 -17.49
N ILE A 287 3.17 17.11 -18.39
CA ILE A 287 4.52 17.63 -18.20
C ILE A 287 4.61 19.07 -18.69
N SER A 288 5.49 19.84 -18.07
CA SER A 288 5.68 21.24 -18.39
C SER A 288 7.13 21.66 -18.18
N PHE A 289 7.53 22.74 -18.86
CA PHE A 289 8.88 23.28 -18.80
C PHE A 289 8.90 24.81 -18.87
N PRO A 290 9.94 25.45 -18.28
CA PRO A 290 10.18 26.89 -18.44
C PRO A 290 10.73 27.25 -19.83
N ASP A 291 11.03 26.26 -20.69
CA ASP A 291 11.51 26.43 -22.06
C ASP A 291 10.87 25.40 -23.00
N LYS A 292 10.53 25.82 -24.22
CA LYS A 292 10.04 24.95 -25.31
C LYS A 292 11.12 24.00 -25.82
N LYS A 293 12.41 24.38 -25.72
CA LYS A 293 13.52 23.51 -26.12
C LYS A 293 13.56 22.24 -25.25
N LEU A 294 13.44 22.40 -23.93
CA LEU A 294 13.37 21.28 -22.98
C LEU A 294 12.20 20.34 -23.27
N MET A 295 11.04 20.89 -23.63
CA MET A 295 9.89 20.06 -24.07
C MET A 295 10.22 19.24 -25.31
N THR A 296 10.88 19.84 -26.30
CA THR A 296 11.27 19.14 -27.54
C THR A 296 12.28 18.02 -27.26
N GLU A 297 13.27 18.29 -26.41
CA GLU A 297 14.26 17.31 -25.96
C GLU A 297 13.60 16.16 -25.18
N HIS A 298 12.68 16.47 -24.27
CA HIS A 298 11.94 15.47 -23.50
C HIS A 298 11.02 14.60 -24.38
N LEU A 299 10.28 15.20 -25.31
CA LEU A 299 9.43 14.43 -26.25
C LEU A 299 10.27 13.53 -27.17
N LYS A 300 11.45 14.00 -27.60
CA LYS A 300 12.40 13.18 -28.34
C LYS A 300 12.90 12.00 -27.49
N PHE A 301 13.26 12.23 -26.23
CA PHE A 301 13.65 11.18 -25.31
C PHE A 301 12.54 10.13 -25.10
N LEU A 302 11.29 10.57 -24.89
CA LEU A 302 10.13 9.67 -24.78
C LEU A 302 9.88 8.88 -26.07
N ALA A 303 10.08 9.49 -27.24
CA ALA A 303 9.98 8.81 -28.53
C ALA A 303 11.02 7.68 -28.64
N GLU A 304 12.28 7.99 -28.32
CA GLU A 304 13.38 7.03 -28.34
C GLU A 304 13.20 5.90 -27.33
N ALA A 305 12.69 6.22 -26.14
CA ALA A 305 12.34 5.23 -25.11
C ALA A 305 11.18 4.33 -25.54
N ALA A 306 10.12 4.90 -26.15
CA ALA A 306 8.98 4.13 -26.64
C ALA A 306 9.35 3.16 -27.79
N GLU A 307 10.36 3.51 -28.61
CA GLU A 307 10.91 2.61 -29.61
C GLU A 307 11.74 1.46 -29.02
N ARG A 308 12.20 1.60 -27.78
CA ARG A 308 12.99 0.59 -27.07
C ARG A 308 12.16 -0.28 -26.13
N ASP A 309 10.88 0.02 -25.92
CA ASP A 309 10.01 -0.72 -25.00
C ASP A 309 9.98 -2.23 -25.32
N HIS A 310 10.44 -3.05 -24.38
CA HIS A 310 10.54 -4.50 -24.56
C HIS A 310 9.18 -5.16 -24.84
N ARG A 311 8.05 -4.57 -24.43
CA ARG A 311 6.71 -5.11 -24.72
C ARG A 311 6.33 -4.91 -26.18
N LYS A 312 6.78 -3.81 -26.79
CA LYS A 312 6.60 -3.55 -28.21
C LYS A 312 7.50 -4.47 -29.02
N ILE A 313 8.81 -4.46 -28.73
CA ILE A 313 9.79 -5.29 -29.44
C ILE A 313 9.48 -6.78 -29.25
N GLY A 314 9.12 -7.20 -28.03
CA GLY A 314 8.76 -8.58 -27.72
C GLY A 314 7.57 -9.08 -28.53
N ARG A 315 6.62 -8.21 -28.87
CA ARG A 315 5.52 -8.55 -29.79
C ARG A 315 5.99 -8.58 -31.25
N GLU A 316 6.72 -7.55 -31.68
CA GLU A 316 7.23 -7.43 -33.06
C GLU A 316 8.19 -8.56 -33.46
N GLN A 317 8.92 -9.11 -32.49
CA GLN A 317 9.86 -10.21 -32.70
C GLN A 317 9.35 -11.56 -32.18
N GLU A 318 8.09 -11.62 -31.72
CA GLU A 318 7.46 -12.87 -31.27
C GLU A 318 8.27 -13.55 -30.16
N LEU A 319 8.69 -12.79 -29.14
CA LEU A 319 9.50 -13.27 -28.03
C LEU A 319 8.64 -13.85 -26.90
N PHE A 320 7.56 -13.18 -26.53
CA PHE A 320 6.66 -13.59 -25.47
C PHE A 320 5.29 -12.92 -25.59
N PHE A 321 4.31 -13.47 -24.91
CA PHE A 321 3.03 -12.81 -24.66
C PHE A 321 2.54 -13.07 -23.23
N PHE A 322 1.50 -12.36 -22.81
CA PHE A 322 0.85 -12.56 -21.51
C PHE A 322 -0.61 -12.96 -21.75
N SER A 323 -1.11 -13.86 -20.91
CA SER A 323 -2.49 -14.33 -20.93
C SER A 323 -3.20 -13.96 -19.64
N GLU A 324 -4.48 -13.60 -19.73
CA GLU A 324 -5.33 -13.35 -18.56
C GLU A 324 -5.51 -14.60 -17.69
N MET A 325 -5.28 -15.80 -18.25
CA MET A 325 -5.30 -17.06 -17.52
C MET A 325 -4.14 -17.20 -16.51
N SER A 326 -3.07 -16.43 -16.68
CA SER A 326 -1.96 -16.37 -15.73
C SER A 326 -1.35 -14.95 -15.71
N PRO A 327 -2.03 -13.98 -15.07
CA PRO A 327 -1.60 -12.59 -15.08
C PRO A 327 -0.18 -12.47 -14.49
N GLY A 328 0.69 -11.71 -15.16
CA GLY A 328 2.06 -11.53 -14.69
C GLY A 328 2.96 -12.76 -14.87
N SER A 329 2.53 -13.78 -15.61
CA SER A 329 3.38 -14.89 -16.03
C SER A 329 3.56 -14.85 -17.56
N ALA A 330 4.80 -14.72 -18.01
CA ALA A 330 5.09 -14.65 -19.44
C ALA A 330 5.00 -16.03 -20.09
N MET A 331 4.30 -16.10 -21.22
CA MET A 331 4.35 -17.23 -22.13
C MET A 331 5.45 -16.97 -23.16
N TRP A 332 6.56 -17.69 -23.01
CA TRP A 332 7.72 -17.58 -23.90
C TRP A 332 7.43 -18.27 -25.24
N LEU A 333 7.57 -17.52 -26.32
CA LEU A 333 7.47 -18.02 -27.70
C LEU A 333 8.84 -18.56 -28.15
N PRO A 334 8.90 -19.36 -29.24
CA PRO A 334 10.15 -20.01 -29.64
C PRO A 334 11.36 -19.08 -29.72
N HIS A 335 11.21 -17.87 -30.26
CA HIS A 335 12.31 -16.90 -30.34
C HIS A 335 12.74 -16.38 -28.96
N GLY A 336 11.80 -16.05 -28.07
CA GLY A 336 12.14 -15.65 -26.71
C GLY A 336 12.80 -16.78 -25.92
N THR A 337 12.33 -18.02 -26.09
CA THR A 337 12.92 -19.21 -25.47
C THR A 337 14.36 -19.45 -25.92
N ARG A 338 14.71 -19.15 -27.18
CA ARG A 338 16.11 -19.21 -27.65
C ARG A 338 17.01 -18.25 -26.88
N ILE A 339 16.58 -16.99 -26.71
CA ILE A 339 17.31 -15.98 -25.92
C ILE A 339 17.45 -16.45 -24.48
N TYR A 340 16.32 -16.86 -23.88
CA TYR A 340 16.24 -17.34 -22.51
C TYR A 340 17.24 -18.47 -22.24
N ASN A 341 17.20 -19.52 -23.06
CA ASN A 341 18.08 -20.68 -22.90
C ASN A 341 19.55 -20.32 -23.14
N THR A 342 19.83 -19.41 -24.07
CA THR A 342 21.21 -18.97 -24.36
C THR A 342 21.81 -18.20 -23.18
N LEU A 343 21.02 -17.37 -22.50
CA LEU A 343 21.43 -16.66 -21.28
C LEU A 343 21.71 -17.66 -20.14
N VAL A 344 20.79 -18.59 -19.91
CA VAL A 344 20.92 -19.61 -18.86
C VAL A 344 22.12 -20.52 -19.13
N GLU A 345 22.32 -21.01 -20.36
CA GLU A 345 23.44 -21.90 -20.68
C GLU A 345 24.78 -21.16 -20.60
N THR A 346 24.86 -19.91 -21.05
CA THR A 346 26.08 -19.10 -20.88
C THR A 346 26.48 -18.99 -19.40
N LEU A 347 25.50 -18.85 -18.51
CA LEU A 347 25.79 -18.79 -17.08
C LEU A 347 26.14 -20.16 -16.49
N ARG A 348 25.47 -21.24 -16.94
CA ARG A 348 25.83 -22.63 -16.57
C ARG A 348 27.26 -22.98 -16.97
N GLU A 349 27.72 -22.56 -18.15
CA GLU A 349 29.12 -22.72 -18.57
C GLU A 349 30.09 -22.11 -17.56
N GLU A 350 29.80 -20.88 -17.09
CA GLU A 350 30.64 -20.18 -16.12
C GLU A 350 30.52 -20.77 -14.71
N TYR A 351 29.37 -21.35 -14.35
CA TYR A 351 29.16 -22.11 -13.10
C TYR A 351 30.00 -23.38 -13.06
N ARG A 352 29.98 -24.19 -14.14
CA ARG A 352 30.78 -25.42 -14.25
C ARG A 352 32.27 -25.13 -14.13
N LYS A 353 32.77 -24.07 -14.77
CA LYS A 353 34.18 -23.64 -14.69
C LYS A 353 34.60 -23.21 -13.27
N ARG A 354 33.65 -22.75 -12.46
CA ARG A 354 33.89 -22.22 -11.10
C ARG A 354 33.49 -23.20 -9.99
N GLY A 355 33.18 -24.45 -10.35
CA GLY A 355 32.85 -25.51 -9.39
C GLY A 355 31.54 -25.28 -8.64
N TYR A 356 30.52 -24.74 -9.32
CA TYR A 356 29.15 -24.75 -8.81
C TYR A 356 28.46 -26.07 -9.18
N ASP A 357 27.81 -26.69 -8.20
CA ASP A 357 26.93 -27.83 -8.38
C ASP A 357 25.52 -27.33 -8.70
N GLU A 358 25.02 -27.60 -9.91
CA GLU A 358 23.63 -27.30 -10.27
C GLU A 358 22.69 -28.34 -9.63
N VAL A 359 21.66 -27.88 -8.94
CA VAL A 359 20.64 -28.70 -8.28
C VAL A 359 19.24 -28.28 -8.72
N ILE A 360 18.27 -29.13 -8.43
CA ILE A 360 16.85 -28.86 -8.66
C ILE A 360 16.11 -29.11 -7.35
N THR A 361 15.39 -28.11 -6.87
CA THR A 361 14.57 -28.23 -5.67
C THR A 361 13.07 -28.06 -5.97
N PRO A 362 12.16 -28.66 -5.17
CA PRO A 362 10.72 -28.54 -5.38
C PRO A 362 10.20 -27.10 -5.50
N ASN A 363 9.07 -26.92 -6.20
CA ASN A 363 8.39 -25.64 -6.36
C ASN A 363 7.29 -25.39 -5.31
N MET A 364 6.97 -26.39 -4.48
CA MET A 364 5.89 -26.35 -3.51
C MET A 364 6.38 -27.03 -2.23
N TYR A 365 6.17 -26.38 -1.09
CA TYR A 365 6.57 -26.88 0.23
C TYR A 365 5.48 -26.64 1.26
N SER A 366 5.42 -27.51 2.27
CA SER A 366 4.64 -27.28 3.49
C SER A 366 5.08 -25.98 4.16
N THR A 367 4.15 -25.26 4.80
CA THR A 367 4.45 -24.01 5.53
C THR A 367 5.52 -24.18 6.60
N LYS A 368 5.68 -25.38 7.15
CA LYS A 368 6.72 -25.75 8.13
C LYS A 368 8.13 -25.34 7.68
N LEU A 369 8.46 -25.47 6.39
CA LEU A 369 9.77 -25.04 5.86
C LEU A 369 9.93 -23.51 5.97
N TRP A 370 8.87 -22.79 5.62
CA TRP A 370 8.84 -21.32 5.64
C TRP A 370 8.81 -20.79 7.08
N GLU A 371 8.16 -21.49 8.00
CA GLU A 371 8.15 -21.17 9.43
C GLU A 371 9.53 -21.38 10.07
N THR A 372 10.17 -22.52 9.79
CA THR A 372 11.54 -22.83 10.27
C THR A 372 12.52 -21.76 9.83
N SER A 373 12.47 -21.42 8.53
CA SER A 373 13.31 -20.39 7.95
C SER A 373 12.95 -18.96 8.40
N GLY A 374 11.82 -18.75 9.07
CA GLY A 374 11.34 -17.43 9.51
C GLY A 374 10.65 -16.59 8.43
N HIS A 375 10.44 -17.16 7.23
CA HIS A 375 9.83 -16.46 6.11
C HIS A 375 8.31 -16.39 6.23
N TRP A 376 7.66 -17.39 6.83
CA TRP A 376 6.19 -17.43 6.93
C TRP A 376 5.65 -16.23 7.71
N GLN A 377 6.25 -15.95 8.87
CA GLN A 377 5.84 -14.90 9.80
C GLN A 377 5.97 -13.50 9.16
N ASN A 378 6.96 -13.32 8.28
CA ASN A 378 7.26 -12.03 7.68
C ASN A 378 6.55 -11.81 6.32
N TYR A 379 6.27 -12.89 5.58
CA TYR A 379 6.01 -12.80 4.14
C TYR A 379 4.82 -13.58 3.61
N LYS A 380 4.03 -14.24 4.46
CA LYS A 380 2.84 -15.00 4.05
C LYS A 380 1.89 -14.23 3.11
N GLU A 381 1.72 -12.93 3.31
CA GLU A 381 0.86 -12.05 2.50
C GLU A 381 1.32 -11.93 1.03
N ASN A 382 2.62 -12.09 0.77
CA ASN A 382 3.22 -11.99 -0.56
C ASN A 382 3.49 -13.36 -1.21
N MET A 383 3.10 -14.45 -0.53
CA MET A 383 3.25 -15.82 -1.00
C MET A 383 1.94 -16.33 -1.62
N PHE A 384 2.05 -17.19 -2.63
CA PHE A 384 0.90 -17.99 -3.03
C PHE A 384 0.81 -19.21 -2.12
N SER A 385 -0.27 -19.30 -1.35
CA SER A 385 -0.57 -20.45 -0.49
C SER A 385 -1.88 -21.12 -0.87
N PHE A 386 -1.98 -22.42 -0.61
CA PHE A 386 -3.18 -23.22 -0.85
C PHE A 386 -3.20 -24.44 0.06
N GLU A 387 -4.38 -24.99 0.29
CA GLU A 387 -4.59 -26.17 1.13
C GLU A 387 -4.38 -27.47 0.33
N VAL A 388 -3.62 -28.40 0.90
CA VAL A 388 -3.44 -29.77 0.41
C VAL A 388 -3.66 -30.71 1.59
N GLU A 389 -4.71 -31.54 1.54
CA GLU A 389 -5.01 -32.53 2.59
C GLU A 389 -5.09 -31.96 4.03
N LYS A 390 -5.64 -30.75 4.18
CA LYS A 390 -5.75 -29.98 5.44
C LYS A 390 -4.43 -29.40 5.97
N GLU A 391 -3.35 -29.47 5.20
CA GLU A 391 -2.13 -28.71 5.46
C GLU A 391 -2.00 -27.57 4.45
N THR A 392 -1.55 -26.41 4.93
CA THR A 392 -1.22 -25.30 4.04
C THR A 392 0.13 -25.55 3.37
N PHE A 393 0.16 -25.36 2.05
CA PHE A 393 1.38 -25.35 1.24
C PHE A 393 1.59 -23.96 0.66
N GLY A 394 2.85 -23.61 0.42
CA GLY A 394 3.25 -22.40 -0.30
C GLY A 394 4.00 -22.75 -1.57
N LEU A 395 3.71 -22.04 -2.67
CA LEU A 395 4.64 -22.01 -3.81
C LEU A 395 5.94 -21.37 -3.35
N LYS A 396 7.05 -21.90 -3.88
CA LYS A 396 8.40 -21.38 -3.69
C LYS A 396 8.41 -19.87 -4.00
N PRO A 397 8.56 -19.01 -2.98
CA PRO A 397 8.51 -17.59 -3.22
C PRO A 397 9.91 -17.09 -3.55
N MET A 398 9.97 -15.97 -4.27
CA MET A 398 11.21 -15.20 -4.33
C MET A 398 10.98 -13.77 -3.97
N ASN A 399 11.92 -13.11 -3.32
CA ASN A 399 12.04 -11.67 -3.53
C ASN A 399 13.50 -11.20 -3.65
N CYS A 400 13.74 -10.31 -4.59
CA CYS A 400 15.04 -9.89 -5.08
C CYS A 400 14.94 -8.37 -5.19
N LEU A 401 15.92 -7.71 -4.57
CA LEU A 401 16.26 -6.29 -4.56
C LEU A 401 16.07 -5.51 -3.25
N SER A 402 16.95 -4.52 -3.12
CA SER A 402 17.28 -3.62 -2.02
C SER A 402 16.40 -2.37 -1.97
N GLU A 403 16.24 -1.80 -0.77
CA GLU A 403 15.47 -0.62 -0.39
C GLU A 403 16.20 0.22 0.70
N ASP A 404 16.72 1.40 0.34
CA ASP A 404 17.17 2.46 1.27
C ASP A 404 16.18 2.64 2.45
N MET A 405 16.65 2.53 3.70
CA MET A 405 15.88 2.90 4.89
C MET A 405 16.15 4.35 5.29
N ARG A 406 15.09 5.15 5.48
CA ARG A 406 15.18 6.56 5.89
C ARG A 406 14.17 6.87 6.99
N VAL A 407 14.56 7.71 7.96
CA VAL A 407 13.75 8.15 9.10
C VAL A 407 13.07 9.47 8.76
N GLN A 408 11.75 9.52 8.94
CA GLN A 408 10.97 10.73 8.69
C GLN A 408 11.18 11.75 9.80
N THR A 409 11.80 12.87 9.48
CA THR A 409 12.02 14.01 10.39
C THR A 409 11.35 15.26 9.85
N ASN A 410 11.26 16.31 10.67
CA ASN A 410 10.82 17.63 10.23
C ASN A 410 11.71 18.26 9.15
N LYS A 411 12.88 17.66 8.87
CA LYS A 411 13.78 18.05 7.78
C LYS A 411 13.74 17.08 6.60
N GLY A 412 12.75 16.20 6.53
CA GLY A 412 12.58 15.17 5.51
C GLY A 412 13.05 13.79 5.95
N PHE A 413 13.07 12.85 5.00
CA PHE A 413 13.55 11.48 5.21
C PHE A 413 15.09 11.46 5.18
N LEU A 414 15.70 11.39 6.36
CA LEU A 414 17.14 11.33 6.55
C LEU A 414 17.60 9.88 6.73
N ALA A 415 18.74 9.50 6.15
CA ALA A 415 19.39 8.24 6.48
C ALA A 415 19.73 8.23 7.98
N LEU A 416 19.76 7.05 8.60
CA LEU A 416 20.05 6.90 10.04
C LEU A 416 21.36 7.61 10.45
N ASP A 417 22.33 7.64 9.55
CA ASP A 417 23.64 8.27 9.72
C ASP A 417 23.53 9.80 9.78
N GLU A 418 22.66 10.39 8.96
CA GLU A 418 22.37 11.83 8.92
C GLU A 418 21.56 12.29 10.16
N VAL A 419 20.74 11.39 10.71
CA VAL A 419 20.01 11.60 11.95
C VAL A 419 20.98 11.64 13.15
N LYS A 420 21.97 10.75 13.19
CA LYS A 420 22.89 10.58 14.32
C LYS A 420 23.73 11.82 14.62
N ASP A 421 24.08 12.60 13.60
CA ASP A 421 24.88 13.81 13.76
C ASP A 421 24.05 15.08 14.04
N GLN A 422 22.72 15.02 13.85
CA GLN A 422 21.83 16.19 13.92
C GLN A 422 20.60 16.00 14.84
N TRP A 423 20.46 14.85 15.51
CA TRP A 423 19.24 14.42 16.23
C TRP A 423 18.70 15.43 17.27
N ARG A 424 19.55 16.29 17.82
CA ARG A 424 19.15 17.33 18.78
C ARG A 424 18.34 18.45 18.14
N ASP A 425 18.54 18.68 16.84
CA ASP A 425 17.87 19.70 16.03
C ASP A 425 16.78 19.10 15.12
N LEU A 426 16.55 17.78 15.25
CA LEU A 426 15.55 17.03 14.50
C LEU A 426 14.31 16.79 15.38
N LYS A 427 13.14 17.01 14.79
CA LYS A 427 11.86 16.59 15.33
C LYS A 427 11.40 15.37 14.55
N PHE A 428 11.09 14.30 15.25
CA PHE A 428 10.76 13.01 14.67
C PHE A 428 9.27 12.93 14.40
N ALA A 429 8.92 12.40 13.23
CA ALA A 429 7.55 12.05 12.92
C ALA A 429 7.02 11.16 14.04
N ASN A 430 5.90 11.56 14.64
CA ASN A 430 5.15 10.83 15.64
C ASN A 430 3.72 10.65 15.15
N TYR A 431 3.24 9.42 15.05
CA TYR A 431 1.85 9.19 14.66
C TYR A 431 0.95 9.48 15.86
N ASN A 432 0.07 10.46 15.73
CA ASN A 432 -0.98 10.74 16.69
C ASN A 432 -2.26 10.05 16.19
N PRO A 433 -2.72 8.95 16.80
CA PRO A 433 -3.81 8.11 16.31
C PRO A 433 -5.18 8.68 16.64
N GLU A 434 -5.29 9.64 17.57
CA GLU A 434 -6.55 10.38 17.78
C GLU A 434 -6.83 11.28 16.57
N THR A 435 -5.79 11.93 16.05
CA THR A 435 -5.89 12.82 14.87
C THR A 435 -5.55 12.14 13.55
N LYS A 436 -5.09 10.88 13.61
CA LYS A 436 -4.56 10.08 12.50
C LYS A 436 -3.49 10.78 11.65
N GLN A 437 -2.75 11.72 12.24
CA GLN A 437 -1.73 12.52 11.56
C GLN A 437 -0.34 12.31 12.14
N ILE A 438 0.67 12.55 11.31
CA ILE A 438 2.06 12.58 11.73
C ILE A 438 2.39 13.98 12.26
N GLN A 439 2.67 14.09 13.55
CA GLN A 439 3.15 15.29 14.22
C GLN A 439 4.66 15.19 14.47
N TYR A 440 5.44 16.24 14.23
CA TYR A 440 6.89 16.19 14.41
C TYR A 440 7.31 16.70 15.79
N LEU A 441 7.77 15.81 16.67
CA LEU A 441 8.12 16.11 18.06
C LEU A 441 9.64 16.08 18.31
N PRO A 442 10.20 16.98 19.13
CA PRO A 442 11.63 16.95 19.45
C PRO A 442 12.02 15.69 20.22
N ALA A 443 13.26 15.22 20.05
CA ALA A 443 13.79 14.00 20.68
C ALA A 443 13.59 13.93 22.22
N SER A 444 13.54 15.08 22.89
CA SER A 444 13.33 15.21 24.33
C SER A 444 11.96 14.73 24.81
N ASN A 445 10.93 14.78 23.95
CA ASN A 445 9.56 14.33 24.29
C ASN A 445 9.45 12.81 24.39
N PHE A 446 10.53 12.12 24.06
CA PHE A 446 10.57 10.68 24.04
C PHE A 446 11.31 10.11 25.27
N ILE A 447 11.98 10.92 26.11
CA ILE A 447 12.76 10.37 27.23
C ILE A 447 11.92 10.34 28.52
N LEU A 448 11.60 9.16 29.07
CA LEU A 448 11.03 8.97 30.43
C LEU A 448 11.97 8.14 31.33
N LYS A 449 12.03 8.55 32.61
CA LYS A 449 12.98 8.11 33.65
C LYS A 449 12.53 6.82 34.38
N ASP A 450 13.51 5.94 34.62
CA ASP A 450 13.65 4.76 35.53
C ASP A 450 12.76 4.69 36.81
N ALA A 451 12.46 3.57 37.49
CA ALA A 451 13.06 2.22 37.58
C ALA A 451 12.14 1.20 38.31
N ALA A 452 12.48 -0.11 38.17
CA ALA A 452 12.50 -1.17 39.22
C ALA A 452 11.57 -2.42 39.12
N ASN A 453 12.24 -3.56 38.81
CA ASN A 453 12.08 -4.95 39.28
C ASN A 453 11.06 -5.93 38.65
N HIS A 454 11.60 -7.12 38.32
CA HIS A 454 11.00 -8.24 37.59
C HIS A 454 10.67 -9.47 38.44
N LYS A 455 9.63 -10.22 38.01
CA LYS A 455 9.64 -11.70 37.84
C LYS A 455 8.70 -12.16 36.71
N MET A 456 9.10 -13.23 36.00
CA MET A 456 8.50 -13.85 34.81
C MET A 456 7.65 -15.09 35.15
N VAL A 457 6.57 -15.34 34.37
CA VAL A 457 5.92 -16.65 34.17
C VAL A 457 5.45 -16.73 32.70
N GLU A 458 5.73 -17.86 32.05
CA GLU A 458 5.40 -18.25 30.66
C GLU A 458 3.95 -18.80 30.52
N PHE A 459 3.40 -18.77 29.30
CA PHE A 459 2.13 -19.41 28.93
C PHE A 459 2.35 -20.54 27.91
N SER A 460 2.19 -21.77 28.38
CA SER A 460 1.69 -22.93 27.64
C SER A 460 0.56 -23.51 28.51
N ASP A 461 -0.61 -23.78 27.91
CA ASP A 461 -1.83 -24.40 28.49
C ASP A 461 -3.04 -23.45 28.57
N CYS A 462 -3.85 -23.46 27.50
CA CYS A 462 -5.28 -23.16 27.57
C CYS A 462 -6.03 -24.06 26.56
N ASP A 463 -6.05 -25.37 26.84
CA ASP A 463 -7.13 -26.26 26.41
C ASP A 463 -8.30 -26.05 27.38
N ILE A 464 -9.44 -25.52 26.94
CA ILE A 464 -10.67 -25.53 27.75
C ILE A 464 -11.50 -26.73 27.32
N LYS A 465 -11.23 -27.87 27.94
CA LYS A 465 -12.21 -28.96 28.06
C LYS A 465 -12.81 -28.89 29.46
N SER A 466 -14.14 -28.76 29.52
CA SER A 466 -14.92 -28.85 30.75
C SER A 466 -14.92 -30.29 31.25
N ASP A 467 -14.02 -30.65 32.15
CA ASP A 467 -14.15 -31.91 32.91
C ASP A 467 -13.56 -31.88 34.32
N ASP A 468 -13.01 -30.76 34.81
CA ASP A 468 -12.45 -30.72 36.16
C ASP A 468 -13.37 -30.03 37.19
N LYS A 469 -13.81 -30.84 38.17
CA LYS A 469 -14.73 -30.48 39.25
C LYS A 469 -13.98 -29.85 40.43
N SER A 470 -13.32 -28.71 40.19
CA SER A 470 -12.79 -27.88 41.28
C SER A 470 -13.17 -26.41 41.07
N ASN A 471 -14.07 -25.95 41.94
CA ASN A 471 -14.61 -24.59 42.03
C ASN A 471 -13.52 -23.50 42.14
N GLU A 472 -13.11 -22.93 41.01
CA GLU A 472 -12.77 -21.51 40.95
C GLU A 472 -13.54 -20.90 39.76
N GLU A 473 -14.46 -19.98 40.08
CA GLU A 473 -15.40 -19.33 39.15
C GLU A 473 -14.65 -18.49 38.09
N GLN A 474 -14.28 -19.09 36.95
CA GLN A 474 -13.85 -18.36 35.77
C GLN A 474 -15.08 -17.84 35.02
N ASN A 475 -15.30 -16.52 35.04
CA ASN A 475 -16.36 -15.87 34.26
C ASN A 475 -15.81 -15.34 32.93
N LEU A 476 -16.67 -15.29 31.91
CA LEU A 476 -16.33 -14.83 30.55
C LEU A 476 -16.87 -13.41 30.33
N SER A 477 -16.00 -12.49 29.87
CA SER A 477 -16.37 -11.16 29.38
C SER A 477 -16.07 -11.07 27.88
N MET A 478 -16.97 -10.41 27.15
CA MET A 478 -16.89 -10.27 25.70
C MET A 478 -17.21 -8.83 25.29
N LEU A 479 -16.30 -8.24 24.53
CA LEU A 479 -16.46 -6.92 23.94
C LEU A 479 -16.61 -7.04 22.42
N VAL A 480 -17.62 -6.38 21.87
CA VAL A 480 -17.85 -6.28 20.42
C VAL A 480 -17.85 -4.81 20.01
N THR A 481 -16.95 -4.44 19.10
CA THR A 481 -16.82 -3.06 18.61
C THR A 481 -17.76 -2.78 17.44
N GLN A 482 -17.94 -1.51 17.08
CA GLN A 482 -18.74 -1.11 15.92
C GLN A 482 -18.18 -1.64 14.59
N GLU A 483 -16.87 -1.90 14.54
CA GLU A 483 -16.19 -2.56 13.42
C GLU A 483 -16.41 -4.09 13.40
N HIS A 484 -17.22 -4.61 14.31
CA HIS A 484 -17.51 -6.05 14.49
C HIS A 484 -16.30 -6.88 14.93
N ASP A 485 -15.27 -6.21 15.48
CA ASP A 485 -14.16 -6.89 16.12
C ASP A 485 -14.58 -7.42 17.48
N MET A 486 -14.17 -8.65 17.79
CA MET A 486 -14.57 -9.33 19.01
C MET A 486 -13.36 -9.66 19.88
N TYR A 487 -13.47 -9.33 21.17
CA TYR A 487 -12.44 -9.58 22.17
C TYR A 487 -13.05 -10.43 23.28
N VAL A 488 -12.35 -11.50 23.66
CA VAL A 488 -12.77 -12.40 24.76
C VAL A 488 -11.73 -12.35 25.86
N GLN A 489 -12.20 -12.22 27.09
CA GLN A 489 -11.36 -12.21 28.28
C GLN A 489 -11.98 -13.08 29.37
N THR A 490 -11.15 -13.92 30.00
CA THR A 490 -11.51 -14.70 31.18
C THR A 490 -11.07 -13.95 32.43
N GLY A 491 -11.83 -14.03 33.51
CA GLY A 491 -11.50 -13.31 34.74
C GLY A 491 -12.21 -13.86 35.95
N LYS A 492 -11.72 -13.48 37.12
CA LYS A 492 -12.34 -13.77 38.42
C LYS A 492 -13.20 -12.59 38.81
N VAL A 493 -14.39 -12.85 39.33
CA VAL A 493 -15.24 -11.78 39.87
C VAL A 493 -14.90 -11.58 41.34
N THR A 494 -14.47 -10.38 41.70
CA THR A 494 -14.19 -9.98 43.09
C THR A 494 -15.13 -8.85 43.52
N GLY A 495 -15.29 -8.65 44.82
CA GLY A 495 -16.23 -7.67 45.37
C GLY A 495 -17.50 -8.29 45.92
N SER A 496 -18.25 -7.49 46.70
CA SER A 496 -19.51 -7.91 47.29
C SER A 496 -20.59 -8.09 46.22
N HIS A 497 -21.65 -8.82 46.55
CA HIS A 497 -22.61 -9.30 45.55
C HIS A 497 -23.30 -8.21 44.72
N GLU A 498 -23.40 -6.97 45.23
CA GLU A 498 -23.97 -5.82 44.51
C GLU A 498 -22.92 -5.01 43.75
N ASP A 499 -21.64 -5.08 44.14
CA ASP A 499 -20.50 -4.37 43.50
C ASP A 499 -19.45 -5.36 42.97
N ARG A 500 -19.91 -6.48 42.40
CA ARG A 500 -19.09 -7.50 41.75
C ARG A 500 -18.32 -6.86 40.59
N ARG A 501 -17.02 -6.68 40.75
CA ARG A 501 -16.09 -6.21 39.72
C ARG A 501 -15.43 -7.43 39.09
N PHE A 502 -15.36 -7.43 37.77
CA PHE A 502 -14.59 -8.42 37.04
C PHE A 502 -13.10 -8.04 37.20
N GLU A 503 -12.35 -8.81 37.99
CA GLU A 503 -10.89 -8.74 38.00
C GLU A 503 -10.37 -9.58 36.82
N GLU A 504 -9.85 -8.86 35.84
CA GLU A 504 -9.31 -9.42 34.61
C GLU A 504 -8.15 -10.41 34.91
N GLU A 505 -8.28 -11.68 34.50
CA GLU A 505 -7.17 -12.64 34.53
C GLU A 505 -6.65 -12.85 33.10
N GLY A 506 -5.62 -12.08 32.75
CA GLY A 506 -4.92 -12.18 31.47
C GLY A 506 -5.41 -11.20 30.40
N THR A 507 -4.64 -11.05 29.33
CA THR A 507 -4.93 -10.11 28.24
C THR A 507 -6.10 -10.58 27.38
N ALA A 508 -7.09 -9.70 27.15
CA ALA A 508 -8.16 -9.93 26.19
C ALA A 508 -7.60 -10.32 24.81
N LYS A 509 -8.11 -11.41 24.22
CA LYS A 509 -7.65 -11.93 22.93
C LYS A 509 -8.66 -11.57 21.85
N LYS A 510 -8.18 -11.02 20.73
CA LYS A 510 -9.00 -10.80 19.53
C LYS A 510 -9.33 -12.15 18.91
N VAL A 511 -10.61 -12.46 18.75
CA VAL A 511 -11.09 -13.73 18.18
C VAL A 511 -11.77 -13.42 16.83
N PRO A 512 -11.31 -14.00 15.71
CA PRO A 512 -11.96 -13.84 14.42
C PRO A 512 -13.38 -14.43 14.43
N ALA A 513 -14.37 -13.70 13.89
CA ALA A 513 -15.78 -14.11 13.92
C ALA A 513 -16.04 -15.51 13.31
N GLY A 514 -15.19 -15.98 12.39
CA GLY A 514 -15.28 -17.30 11.76
C GLY A 514 -14.65 -18.46 12.54
N GLU A 515 -13.92 -18.21 13.62
CA GLU A 515 -13.21 -19.24 14.41
C GLU A 515 -14.04 -19.82 15.57
N LEU A 516 -15.24 -19.31 15.81
CA LEU A 516 -16.16 -19.78 16.85
C LEU A 516 -17.05 -20.91 16.30
N VAL A 517 -16.52 -22.13 16.28
CA VAL A 517 -17.27 -23.32 15.88
C VAL A 517 -17.52 -24.19 17.10
N ASP A 518 -18.40 -23.73 18.00
CA ASP A 518 -19.01 -24.63 18.98
C ASP A 518 -20.52 -24.42 19.07
N ALA A 519 -21.25 -25.54 19.09
CA ALA A 519 -22.69 -25.61 18.88
C ALA A 519 -23.54 -25.01 20.03
N ASN A 520 -22.90 -24.51 21.09
CA ASN A 520 -23.54 -23.87 22.26
C ASN A 520 -23.19 -22.37 22.44
N LEU A 521 -22.40 -21.77 21.54
CA LEU A 521 -22.05 -20.34 21.51
C LEU A 521 -22.40 -19.75 20.14
N GLY A 522 -23.69 -19.77 19.80
CA GLY A 522 -24.23 -19.40 18.50
C GLY A 522 -24.11 -17.90 18.18
N MET A 523 -22.90 -17.38 17.98
CA MET A 523 -22.67 -15.99 17.59
C MET A 523 -22.60 -15.77 16.08
N ARG A 524 -23.51 -16.40 15.35
CA ARG A 524 -23.69 -16.22 13.89
C ARG A 524 -24.14 -14.80 13.51
N PHE A 525 -24.56 -14.00 14.48
CA PHE A 525 -25.12 -12.67 14.29
C PHE A 525 -24.08 -11.56 14.05
N VAL A 526 -22.84 -11.69 14.52
CA VAL A 526 -21.78 -10.67 14.31
C VAL A 526 -21.39 -10.60 12.82
N THR A 527 -21.31 -11.76 12.16
CA THR A 527 -21.09 -11.85 10.70
C THR A 527 -22.28 -11.30 9.91
N ALA A 528 -23.52 -11.59 10.33
CA ALA A 528 -24.72 -11.07 9.69
C ALA A 528 -24.82 -9.53 9.82
N ALA A 529 -24.48 -8.99 11.00
CA ALA A 529 -24.41 -7.55 11.25
C ALA A 529 -23.35 -6.86 10.38
N ALA A 530 -22.17 -7.46 10.24
CA ALA A 530 -21.09 -6.96 9.37
C ALA A 530 -21.50 -6.97 7.87
N GLU A 531 -22.35 -7.91 7.46
CA GLU A 531 -22.89 -8.01 6.09
C GLU A 531 -24.13 -7.12 5.85
N GLY A 532 -24.62 -6.41 6.88
CA GLY A 532 -25.81 -5.56 6.79
C GLY A 532 -27.11 -6.32 6.55
N VAL A 533 -27.17 -7.58 7.00
CA VAL A 533 -28.33 -8.47 6.85
C VAL A 533 -28.78 -9.03 8.19
N ASP A 534 -30.06 -9.37 8.32
CA ASP A 534 -30.48 -10.22 9.44
C ASP A 534 -29.86 -11.63 9.31
N VAL A 535 -29.95 -12.44 10.37
CA VAL A 535 -29.50 -13.85 10.36
C VAL A 535 -30.19 -14.72 9.29
N ALA A 536 -31.19 -14.19 8.58
CA ALA A 536 -31.87 -14.81 7.46
C ALA A 536 -31.52 -14.20 6.07
N GLY A 537 -30.56 -13.27 5.99
CA GLY A 537 -30.02 -12.73 4.74
C GLY A 537 -30.84 -11.63 4.05
N ARG A 538 -31.76 -10.95 4.75
CA ARG A 538 -32.66 -9.95 4.15
C ARG A 538 -32.07 -8.52 4.23
N LYS A 539 -32.18 -7.74 3.15
CA LYS A 539 -31.41 -6.48 2.91
C LYS A 539 -32.18 -5.15 2.92
N GLU A 540 -33.50 -5.11 3.11
CA GLU A 540 -34.23 -3.83 3.01
C GLU A 540 -35.18 -3.52 4.19
N PRO A 541 -35.20 -2.25 4.65
CA PRO A 541 -36.15 -1.77 5.65
C PRO A 541 -37.55 -1.63 5.04
N LEU A 542 -38.56 -2.21 5.70
CA LEU A 542 -39.97 -2.16 5.29
C LEU A 542 -40.83 -1.85 6.52
N TYR A 543 -40.83 -0.59 6.94
CA TYR A 543 -41.90 -0.06 7.78
C TYR A 543 -42.30 1.36 7.38
N LYS A 544 -42.44 1.62 6.07
CA LYS A 544 -43.22 2.77 5.62
C LYS A 544 -44.71 2.46 5.82
N SER A 545 -45.28 3.10 6.85
CA SER A 545 -46.71 3.42 7.01
C SER A 545 -47.73 2.29 7.20
N TYR A 546 -47.51 1.32 8.09
CA TYR A 546 -48.57 0.33 8.38
C TYR A 546 -49.79 0.94 9.12
N LEU A 547 -49.63 2.03 9.89
CA LEU A 547 -50.71 2.67 10.67
C LEU A 547 -51.05 4.12 10.26
N GLY A 548 -50.25 4.73 9.36
CA GLY A 548 -50.40 6.12 8.94
C GLY A 548 -50.23 7.14 10.07
N VAL A 549 -49.31 6.86 11.01
CA VAL A 549 -49.00 7.69 12.18
C VAL A 549 -47.90 8.71 11.90
N SER A 550 -47.81 9.76 12.70
CA SER A 550 -46.73 10.75 12.60
C SER A 550 -45.37 10.16 13.01
N GLU A 551 -44.28 10.81 12.60
CA GLU A 551 -42.92 10.42 12.99
C GLU A 551 -42.72 10.44 14.51
N GLN A 552 -43.31 11.42 15.19
CA GLN A 552 -43.30 11.52 16.66
C GLN A 552 -44.07 10.34 17.31
N GLN A 553 -45.21 9.95 16.75
CA GLN A 553 -45.97 8.79 17.22
C GLN A 553 -45.20 7.47 16.96
N ASN A 554 -44.47 7.39 15.84
CA ASN A 554 -43.64 6.24 15.51
C ASN A 554 -42.49 6.07 16.51
N LEU A 555 -41.73 7.14 16.78
CA LEU A 555 -40.64 7.10 17.75
C LEU A 555 -41.13 6.81 19.18
N ALA A 556 -42.26 7.41 19.59
CA ALA A 556 -42.87 7.13 20.89
C ALA A 556 -43.32 5.66 21.01
N PHE A 557 -43.82 5.07 19.93
CA PHE A 557 -44.19 3.65 19.90
C PHE A 557 -42.95 2.76 20.04
N LEU A 558 -41.87 3.05 19.32
CA LEU A 558 -40.61 2.29 19.39
C LEU A 558 -39.99 2.33 20.79
N GLN A 559 -40.03 3.49 21.46
CA GLN A 559 -39.63 3.63 22.86
C GLN A 559 -40.51 2.80 23.79
N LEU A 560 -41.84 2.83 23.61
CA LEU A 560 -42.76 2.02 24.39
C LEU A 560 -42.55 0.52 24.17
N TYR A 561 -42.28 0.10 22.92
CA TYR A 561 -41.97 -1.28 22.56
C TYR A 561 -40.67 -1.76 23.23
N GLY A 562 -39.62 -0.93 23.22
CA GLY A 562 -38.40 -1.21 23.96
C GLY A 562 -38.63 -1.36 25.46
N PHE A 563 -39.39 -0.44 26.06
CA PHE A 563 -39.72 -0.50 27.49
C PHE A 563 -40.44 -1.80 27.87
N TRP A 564 -41.33 -2.26 26.99
CA TRP A 564 -42.04 -3.52 27.17
C TRP A 564 -41.13 -4.75 27.14
N LEU A 565 -40.18 -4.80 26.20
CA LEU A 565 -39.19 -5.88 26.12
C LEU A 565 -38.37 -6.02 27.41
N GLY A 566 -38.11 -4.91 28.11
CA GLY A 566 -37.42 -4.93 29.40
C GLY A 566 -38.27 -5.48 30.56
N GLN A 567 -39.46 -4.90 30.82
CA GLN A 567 -40.22 -5.15 32.06
C GLN A 567 -41.31 -6.23 31.99
N GLY A 568 -41.62 -6.80 30.82
CA GLY A 568 -42.15 -8.16 30.69
C GLY A 568 -43.59 -8.46 31.15
N ALA A 569 -44.49 -7.50 31.39
CA ALA A 569 -45.93 -7.83 31.51
C ALA A 569 -46.86 -6.66 31.13
N THR A 570 -47.72 -6.93 30.16
CA THR A 570 -48.85 -6.09 29.76
C THR A 570 -50.08 -6.97 29.60
N ASP A 571 -51.18 -6.58 30.23
CA ASP A 571 -52.47 -7.23 30.00
C ASP A 571 -53.30 -6.35 29.07
N PHE A 572 -53.75 -6.93 27.95
CA PHE A 572 -54.67 -6.28 27.02
C PHE A 572 -56.09 -6.81 27.25
N THR A 573 -57.03 -5.90 27.45
CA THR A 573 -58.46 -6.17 27.30
C THR A 573 -58.99 -5.38 26.12
N ASP A 574 -60.17 -5.72 25.59
CA ASP A 574 -60.71 -5.13 24.37
C ASP A 574 -60.54 -3.60 24.27
N SER A 575 -60.60 -2.86 25.39
CA SER A 575 -60.53 -1.38 25.44
C SER A 575 -59.42 -0.78 26.33
N HIS A 576 -58.60 -1.60 27.01
CA HIS A 576 -57.57 -1.11 27.93
C HIS A 576 -56.26 -1.89 27.77
N VAL A 577 -55.14 -1.19 27.84
CA VAL A 577 -53.81 -1.80 28.07
C VAL A 577 -53.37 -1.47 29.49
N THR A 578 -53.05 -2.49 30.26
CA THR A 578 -52.41 -2.32 31.57
C THR A 578 -50.91 -2.50 31.42
N PHE A 579 -50.15 -1.50 31.84
CA PHE A 579 -48.69 -1.59 31.96
C PHE A 579 -48.32 -1.76 33.43
N SER A 580 -47.49 -2.76 33.70
CA SER A 580 -46.89 -2.94 35.01
C SER A 580 -45.45 -2.40 34.99
N THR A 581 -45.07 -1.66 36.03
CA THR A 581 -43.69 -1.23 36.23
C THR A 581 -43.30 -1.44 37.69
N ARG A 582 -42.05 -1.87 37.88
CA ARG A 582 -41.45 -2.05 39.21
C ARG A 582 -40.99 -0.73 39.84
N LYS A 583 -40.90 0.35 39.05
CA LYS A 583 -40.40 1.67 39.48
C LYS A 583 -41.52 2.70 39.38
N SER A 584 -41.97 3.22 40.52
CA SER A 584 -42.99 4.28 40.54
C SER A 584 -42.53 5.58 39.86
N SER A 585 -41.23 5.79 39.69
CA SER A 585 -40.64 6.91 38.95
C SER A 585 -40.94 6.88 37.44
N ASP A 586 -41.26 5.72 36.86
CA ASP A 586 -41.48 5.59 35.41
C ASP A 586 -42.88 6.07 34.99
N PHE A 587 -43.81 6.27 35.93
CA PHE A 587 -45.17 6.68 35.62
C PHE A 587 -45.24 8.05 34.92
N ALA A 588 -44.38 9.00 35.29
CA ALA A 588 -44.35 10.30 34.64
C ALA A 588 -43.92 10.21 33.17
N TRP A 589 -42.89 9.39 32.89
CA TRP A 589 -42.39 9.14 31.55
C TRP A 589 -43.40 8.38 30.69
N LEU A 590 -44.03 7.34 31.25
CA LEU A 590 -45.08 6.59 30.55
C LEU A 590 -46.26 7.49 30.14
N ARG A 591 -46.71 8.40 31.02
CA ARG A 591 -47.77 9.37 30.68
C ARG A 591 -47.39 10.28 29.51
N GLU A 592 -46.13 10.71 29.46
CA GLU A 592 -45.60 11.52 28.36
C GLU A 592 -45.59 10.74 27.04
N ILE A 593 -45.07 9.50 27.06
CA ILE A 593 -45.06 8.62 25.88
C ILE A 593 -46.48 8.34 25.39
N PHE A 594 -47.44 8.08 26.28
CA PHE A 594 -48.84 7.88 25.91
C PHE A 594 -49.50 9.14 25.34
N SER A 595 -49.16 10.32 25.88
CA SER A 595 -49.58 11.59 25.30
C SER A 595 -49.03 11.77 23.88
N ASN A 596 -47.76 11.42 23.65
CA ASN A 596 -47.12 11.48 22.33
C ASN A 596 -47.74 10.48 21.34
N LEU A 597 -48.27 9.36 21.82
CA LEU A 597 -49.05 8.40 21.01
C LEU A 597 -50.48 8.88 20.71
N GLY A 598 -50.97 9.89 21.44
CA GLY A 598 -52.32 10.44 21.30
C GLY A 598 -53.38 9.73 22.13
N PHE A 599 -52.99 9.03 23.21
CA PHE A 599 -53.94 8.41 24.14
C PHE A 599 -54.51 9.44 25.13
N ASP A 600 -55.78 9.25 25.51
CA ASP A 600 -56.47 10.14 26.44
C ASP A 600 -56.10 9.80 27.89
N ASN A 601 -55.23 10.62 28.48
CA ASN A 601 -54.74 10.47 29.85
C ASN A 601 -55.77 10.89 30.93
N SER A 602 -56.97 11.35 30.56
CA SER A 602 -57.99 11.83 31.53
C SER A 602 -58.73 10.72 32.30
N ASN A 603 -58.57 9.45 31.89
CA ASN A 603 -59.19 8.27 32.52
C ASN A 603 -58.14 7.24 32.97
N GLU A 604 -57.12 7.68 33.71
CA GLU A 604 -56.11 6.81 34.32
C GLU A 604 -56.66 6.17 35.60
N ASN A 605 -56.69 4.84 35.68
CA ASN A 605 -56.98 4.11 36.92
C ASN A 605 -55.69 3.46 37.42
N VAL A 606 -55.10 4.03 38.48
CA VAL A 606 -53.99 3.41 39.20
C VAL A 606 -54.56 2.26 40.04
N LYS A 607 -54.38 1.01 39.59
CA LYS A 607 -54.94 -0.17 40.28
C LYS A 607 -54.15 -0.53 41.54
N THR A 608 -52.82 -0.33 41.55
CA THR A 608 -51.89 -0.60 42.68
C THR A 608 -50.62 0.26 42.52
N SER A 609 -49.72 0.29 43.51
CA SER A 609 -48.42 1.02 43.45
C SER A 609 -47.48 0.57 42.32
N GLU A 610 -47.81 -0.52 41.61
CA GLU A 610 -46.96 -1.17 40.59
C GLU A 610 -47.66 -1.35 39.22
N LYS A 611 -48.93 -0.89 39.08
CA LYS A 611 -49.70 -1.06 37.83
C LYS A 611 -50.49 0.18 37.46
N VAL A 612 -50.34 0.62 36.21
CA VAL A 612 -51.14 1.70 35.62
C VAL A 612 -51.86 1.20 34.37
N GLU A 613 -53.16 1.47 34.33
CA GLU A 613 -54.05 1.08 33.23
C GLU A 613 -54.43 2.30 32.40
N PHE A 614 -54.25 2.18 31.09
CA PHE A 614 -54.61 3.20 30.11
C PHE A 614 -55.70 2.70 29.17
N ARG A 615 -56.67 3.56 28.90
CA ARG A 615 -57.75 3.28 27.96
C ARG A 615 -57.31 3.68 26.54
N ILE A 616 -57.39 2.75 25.60
CA ILE A 616 -57.12 3.06 24.18
C ILE A 616 -58.43 3.47 23.53
N SER A 617 -58.54 4.74 23.17
CA SER A 617 -59.71 5.29 22.46
C SER A 617 -59.63 5.08 20.94
N ASP A 618 -58.43 5.07 20.37
CA ASP A 618 -58.20 4.91 18.93
C ASP A 618 -58.29 3.44 18.49
N THR A 619 -59.20 3.15 17.56
CA THR A 619 -59.43 1.80 17.02
C THR A 619 -58.21 1.23 16.30
N LYS A 620 -57.36 2.05 15.67
CA LYS A 620 -56.15 1.59 14.97
C LYS A 620 -55.15 0.96 15.92
N TRP A 621 -54.93 1.60 17.07
CA TRP A 621 -54.04 1.07 18.10
C TRP A 621 -54.63 -0.17 18.76
N ARG A 622 -55.96 -0.22 18.97
CA ARG A 622 -56.63 -1.43 19.49
C ARG A 622 -56.47 -2.63 18.57
N ASP A 623 -56.66 -2.44 17.26
CA ASP A 623 -56.50 -3.49 16.27
C ASP A 623 -55.04 -3.93 16.17
N PHE A 624 -54.10 -2.97 16.19
CA PHE A 624 -52.67 -3.26 16.22
C PHE A 624 -52.26 -4.11 17.44
N PHE A 625 -52.67 -3.75 18.66
CA PHE A 625 -52.32 -4.54 19.85
C PHE A 625 -53.01 -5.92 19.88
N LYS A 626 -54.18 -6.07 19.25
CA LYS A 626 -54.84 -7.37 19.06
C LYS A 626 -54.11 -8.26 18.06
N GLU A 627 -53.74 -7.71 16.90
CA GLU A 627 -53.10 -8.48 15.82
C GLU A 627 -51.64 -8.80 16.11
N SER A 628 -50.93 -7.89 16.79
CA SER A 628 -49.50 -8.05 17.08
C SER A 628 -49.20 -9.13 18.12
N ASN A 629 -50.23 -9.73 18.72
CA ASN A 629 -50.20 -10.75 19.78
C ASN A 629 -48.91 -10.68 20.61
N PRO A 630 -48.77 -9.58 21.37
CA PRO A 630 -47.48 -9.18 21.86
C PRO A 630 -46.86 -10.23 22.78
N PRO A 631 -45.52 -10.31 22.85
CA PRO A 631 -44.84 -11.43 23.47
C PRO A 631 -45.23 -11.56 24.94
N ASN A 632 -46.08 -12.53 25.23
CA ASN A 632 -46.26 -13.04 26.58
C ASN A 632 -44.91 -13.65 27.00
N SER A 633 -44.18 -12.94 27.88
CA SER A 633 -43.03 -13.42 28.64
C SER A 633 -41.76 -13.86 27.88
N GLY A 634 -41.69 -13.72 26.54
CA GLY A 634 -40.65 -14.36 25.72
C GLY A 634 -39.32 -13.61 25.51
N LYS A 635 -39.15 -12.35 25.95
CA LYS A 635 -37.98 -11.48 25.70
C LYS A 635 -37.25 -11.78 24.37
N SER A 636 -37.88 -11.47 23.23
CA SER A 636 -37.26 -11.55 21.90
C SER A 636 -37.80 -10.43 21.01
N PHE A 637 -36.95 -9.91 20.13
CA PHE A 637 -37.31 -8.85 19.20
C PHE A 637 -38.18 -9.38 18.06
N ALA A 638 -39.18 -8.61 17.68
CA ALA A 638 -40.01 -8.94 16.53
C ALA A 638 -39.22 -8.80 15.22
N ASP A 639 -39.52 -9.64 14.23
CA ASP A 639 -38.86 -9.67 12.91
C ASP A 639 -38.74 -8.30 12.21
N TRP A 640 -39.67 -7.38 12.48
CA TRP A 640 -39.66 -6.05 11.87
C TRP A 640 -38.64 -5.10 12.50
N VAL A 641 -38.09 -5.39 13.69
CA VAL A 641 -37.05 -4.57 14.34
C VAL A 641 -35.79 -4.53 13.47
N TRP A 642 -35.44 -5.64 12.82
CA TRP A 642 -34.27 -5.76 11.93
C TRP A 642 -34.36 -4.92 10.65
N LYS A 643 -35.49 -4.24 10.45
CA LYS A 643 -35.79 -3.38 9.31
C LYS A 643 -35.84 -1.90 9.70
N LEU A 644 -35.51 -1.55 10.94
CA LEU A 644 -35.50 -0.18 11.43
C LEU A 644 -34.19 0.51 11.04
N ASN A 645 -34.24 1.83 10.84
CA ASN A 645 -33.04 2.63 10.66
C ASN A 645 -32.32 2.89 12.01
N LYS A 646 -31.14 3.49 11.95
CA LYS A 646 -30.29 3.74 13.14
C LYS A 646 -31.02 4.52 14.24
N ASP A 647 -31.75 5.57 13.90
CA ASP A 647 -32.44 6.43 14.86
C ASP A 647 -33.67 5.73 15.46
N GLU A 648 -34.37 4.92 14.66
CA GLU A 648 -35.47 4.07 15.11
C GLU A 648 -34.99 2.96 16.06
N LEU A 649 -33.86 2.31 15.76
CA LEU A 649 -33.24 1.32 16.66
C LEU A 649 -32.81 1.97 17.99
N ARG A 650 -32.24 3.19 17.94
CA ARG A 650 -31.89 3.97 19.12
C ARG A 650 -33.11 4.27 19.99
N ALA A 651 -34.27 4.53 19.39
CA ALA A 651 -35.53 4.72 20.11
C ALA A 651 -35.96 3.43 20.85
N VAL A 652 -35.85 2.26 20.22
CA VAL A 652 -36.12 0.96 20.88
C VAL A 652 -35.15 0.73 22.04
N ILE A 653 -33.86 0.96 21.83
CA ILE A 653 -32.81 0.79 22.86
C ILE A 653 -33.07 1.71 24.06
N ALA A 654 -33.43 2.98 23.84
CA ALA A 654 -33.76 3.91 24.92
C ALA A 654 -34.92 3.42 25.78
N GLY A 655 -35.94 2.81 25.16
CA GLY A 655 -37.03 2.14 25.88
C GLY A 655 -36.55 1.00 26.76
N ILE A 656 -35.74 0.08 26.22
CA ILE A 656 -35.19 -1.07 26.96
C ILE A 656 -34.33 -0.59 28.12
N HIS A 657 -33.48 0.42 27.90
CA HIS A 657 -32.63 0.99 28.93
C HIS A 657 -33.45 1.59 30.06
N ARG A 658 -34.56 2.29 29.76
CA ARG A 658 -35.45 2.84 30.78
C ARG A 658 -36.09 1.74 31.64
N ALA A 659 -36.47 0.63 31.01
CA ALA A 659 -37.10 -0.50 31.67
C ALA A 659 -36.13 -1.30 32.57
N ASP A 660 -35.01 -1.78 32.01
CA ASP A 660 -34.11 -2.71 32.70
C ASP A 660 -32.87 -2.03 33.32
N GLY A 661 -32.57 -0.77 32.95
CA GLY A 661 -31.44 0.02 33.48
C GLY A 661 -31.87 1.33 34.15
N ASP A 662 -30.89 2.08 34.65
CA ASP A 662 -30.94 3.50 35.05
C ASP A 662 -29.83 4.20 34.24
N GLU A 663 -29.80 5.52 34.11
CA GLU A 663 -28.88 6.25 33.19
C GLU A 663 -27.39 5.86 33.31
N ASN A 664 -26.98 5.21 34.40
CA ASN A 664 -25.63 4.70 34.65
C ASN A 664 -25.52 3.17 34.87
N ASN A 665 -26.57 2.37 34.58
CA ASN A 665 -26.64 0.94 34.96
C ASN A 665 -26.80 -0.03 33.76
N PRO A 666 -26.16 -1.23 33.80
CA PRO A 666 -26.28 -2.26 32.75
C PRO A 666 -27.71 -2.81 32.57
N ILE A 667 -28.01 -3.30 31.37
CA ILE A 667 -29.21 -4.10 31.09
C ILE A 667 -28.96 -5.54 31.56
N TYR A 668 -29.90 -6.13 32.30
CA TYR A 668 -29.78 -7.49 32.83
C TYR A 668 -30.76 -8.46 32.15
N THR A 669 -30.26 -9.61 31.71
CA THR A 669 -31.09 -10.68 31.13
C THR A 669 -30.55 -12.07 31.45
N SER A 670 -31.45 -13.02 31.69
CA SER A 670 -31.13 -14.45 31.78
C SER A 670 -31.48 -15.21 30.49
N SER A 671 -32.05 -14.53 29.49
CA SER A 671 -32.35 -15.09 28.16
C SER A 671 -31.14 -14.92 27.25
N TYR A 672 -30.57 -16.04 26.79
CA TYR A 672 -29.48 -16.08 25.82
C TYR A 672 -29.91 -15.46 24.48
N GLN A 673 -31.15 -15.75 24.05
CA GLN A 673 -31.70 -15.25 22.81
C GLN A 673 -31.83 -13.71 22.85
N PHE A 674 -32.38 -13.17 23.95
CA PHE A 674 -32.51 -11.72 24.09
C PHE A 674 -31.17 -11.01 24.14
N ARG A 675 -30.17 -11.60 24.83
CA ARG A 675 -28.81 -11.06 24.90
C ARG A 675 -28.23 -10.91 23.49
N ASP A 676 -28.29 -11.96 22.70
CA ASP A 676 -27.68 -11.99 21.36
C ASP A 676 -28.37 -11.02 20.40
N GLU A 677 -29.71 -11.01 20.42
CA GLU A 677 -30.49 -10.08 19.60
C GLU A 677 -30.24 -8.62 20.03
N LEU A 678 -30.13 -8.34 21.33
CA LEU A 678 -29.86 -7.00 21.85
C LEU A 678 -28.45 -6.51 21.45
N VAL A 679 -27.42 -7.35 21.55
CA VAL A 679 -26.06 -7.00 21.09
C VAL A 679 -26.08 -6.65 19.61
N GLN A 680 -26.79 -7.43 18.79
CA GLN A 680 -26.93 -7.14 17.36
C GLN A 680 -27.64 -5.80 17.11
N VAL A 681 -28.74 -5.52 17.81
CA VAL A 681 -29.47 -4.24 17.73
C VAL A 681 -28.58 -3.06 18.14
N LEU A 682 -27.77 -3.21 19.19
CA LEU A 682 -26.82 -2.20 19.65
C LEU A 682 -25.77 -1.88 18.58
N LEU A 683 -25.20 -2.90 17.94
CA LEU A 683 -24.21 -2.72 16.86
C LEU A 683 -24.83 -2.03 15.64
N HIS A 684 -26.02 -2.44 15.21
CA HIS A 684 -26.74 -1.77 14.11
C HIS A 684 -27.14 -0.33 14.43
N ALA A 685 -27.40 -0.04 15.70
CA ALA A 685 -27.64 1.32 16.19
C ALA A 685 -26.34 2.15 16.34
N GLY A 686 -25.18 1.56 16.04
CA GLY A 686 -23.86 2.17 16.11
C GLY A 686 -23.41 2.42 17.55
N TYR A 687 -23.57 1.42 18.42
CA TYR A 687 -22.99 1.37 19.76
C TYR A 687 -21.93 0.26 19.85
N THR A 688 -20.96 0.44 20.74
CA THR A 688 -20.11 -0.65 21.22
C THR A 688 -20.81 -1.34 22.38
N ALA A 689 -20.73 -2.67 22.49
CA ALA A 689 -21.39 -3.43 23.56
C ALA A 689 -20.41 -4.33 24.31
N ASP A 690 -20.45 -4.26 25.65
CA ASP A 690 -19.78 -5.17 26.59
C ASP A 690 -20.85 -6.02 27.27
N PHE A 691 -20.65 -7.33 27.31
CA PHE A 691 -21.49 -8.21 28.10
C PHE A 691 -20.70 -9.25 28.89
N SER A 692 -21.18 -9.52 30.10
CA SER A 692 -20.52 -10.40 31.06
C SER A 692 -21.54 -11.17 31.91
N ILE A 693 -21.14 -12.35 32.41
CA ILE A 693 -21.95 -13.14 33.33
C ILE A 693 -21.90 -12.48 34.72
N LYS A 694 -23.07 -12.05 35.19
CA LYS A 694 -23.25 -11.51 36.55
C LYS A 694 -23.44 -12.61 37.59
N TYR A 695 -24.32 -13.56 37.29
CA TYR A 695 -24.56 -14.73 38.14
C TYR A 695 -24.51 -15.99 37.28
N PRO A 696 -23.50 -16.85 37.45
CA PRO A 696 -23.51 -18.15 36.80
C PRO A 696 -24.64 -19.01 37.39
N LYS A 697 -25.14 -19.94 36.59
CA LYS A 697 -26.15 -20.90 36.99
C LYS A 697 -25.70 -21.64 38.26
N GLY A 698 -26.55 -21.61 39.28
CA GLY A 698 -26.29 -22.18 40.60
C GLY A 698 -25.73 -21.20 41.63
N ALA A 699 -25.34 -19.97 41.25
CA ALA A 699 -24.90 -18.95 42.21
C ALA A 699 -26.08 -18.40 43.04
N VAL A 700 -25.83 -18.08 44.31
CA VAL A 700 -26.84 -17.47 45.19
C VAL A 700 -27.06 -16.03 44.76
N ARG A 701 -28.20 -15.68 44.17
CA ARG A 701 -28.49 -14.30 43.72
C ARG A 701 -29.24 -13.45 44.75
N GLY A 702 -29.67 -14.05 45.87
CA GLY A 702 -30.41 -13.40 46.94
C GLY A 702 -30.89 -14.41 47.97
N TYR A 703 -31.59 -13.95 49.00
CA TYR A 703 -32.10 -14.78 50.09
C TYR A 703 -33.58 -14.47 50.32
N SER A 704 -34.45 -15.47 50.27
CA SER A 704 -35.90 -15.31 50.49
C SER A 704 -36.31 -15.68 51.91
N ILE A 705 -37.25 -14.93 52.47
CA ILE A 705 -38.17 -15.38 53.54
C ILE A 705 -39.59 -15.40 53.00
N ASP A 706 -40.50 -15.97 53.76
CA ASP A 706 -41.90 -16.19 53.37
C ASP A 706 -42.64 -14.92 52.89
N GLU A 707 -42.15 -13.70 53.20
CA GLU A 707 -42.75 -12.42 52.79
C GLU A 707 -41.83 -11.47 51.98
N GLY A 708 -40.62 -11.90 51.58
CA GLY A 708 -39.75 -11.01 50.82
C GLY A 708 -38.40 -11.59 50.40
N VAL A 709 -37.79 -10.96 49.40
CA VAL A 709 -36.45 -11.29 48.92
C VAL A 709 -35.48 -10.20 49.38
N LEU A 710 -34.45 -10.63 50.10
CA LEU A 710 -33.35 -9.80 50.53
C LEU A 710 -32.14 -10.03 49.61
N SER A 711 -31.43 -8.96 49.29
CA SER A 711 -30.18 -9.05 48.54
C SER A 711 -29.10 -9.70 49.40
N VAL A 712 -28.07 -10.26 48.74
CA VAL A 712 -26.99 -10.96 49.45
C VAL A 712 -26.23 -10.03 50.41
N GLU A 713 -26.04 -8.75 50.06
CA GLU A 713 -25.40 -7.78 50.96
C GLU A 713 -26.23 -7.47 52.20
N LYS A 714 -27.52 -7.20 52.01
CA LYS A 714 -28.41 -6.95 53.14
C LYS A 714 -28.57 -8.18 54.01
N TYR A 715 -28.53 -9.39 53.43
CA TYR A 715 -28.49 -10.64 54.19
C TYR A 715 -27.19 -10.78 55.00
N ASN A 716 -26.03 -10.52 54.39
CA ASN A 716 -24.73 -10.61 55.05
C ASN A 716 -24.56 -9.57 56.18
N ALA A 717 -25.31 -8.47 56.13
CA ALA A 717 -25.35 -7.45 57.17
C ALA A 717 -26.23 -7.82 58.39
N LEU A 718 -27.05 -8.88 58.29
CA LEU A 718 -27.87 -9.38 59.40
C LEU A 718 -27.03 -10.19 60.40
N THR A 719 -27.49 -10.27 61.65
CA THR A 719 -26.86 -11.12 62.66
C THR A 719 -27.04 -12.62 62.34
N PRO A 720 -26.19 -13.53 62.85
CA PRO A 720 -26.31 -14.96 62.57
C PRO A 720 -27.67 -15.58 62.92
N GLU A 721 -28.37 -15.05 63.95
CA GLU A 721 -29.71 -15.49 64.33
C GLU A 721 -30.78 -15.02 63.33
N GLU A 722 -30.65 -13.82 62.78
CA GLU A 722 -31.55 -13.29 61.75
C GLU A 722 -31.33 -14.00 60.40
N GLN A 723 -30.09 -14.32 60.07
CA GLN A 723 -29.72 -15.03 58.84
C GLN A 723 -30.32 -16.45 58.75
N ALA A 724 -30.56 -17.12 59.88
CA ALA A 724 -31.12 -18.47 59.94
C ALA A 724 -32.54 -18.57 59.34
N ASN A 725 -33.26 -17.44 59.24
CA ASN A 725 -34.63 -17.40 58.74
C ASN A 725 -34.72 -17.27 57.21
N PHE A 726 -33.61 -17.10 56.50
CA PHE A 726 -33.63 -16.94 55.04
C PHE A 726 -33.08 -18.15 54.30
N LYS A 727 -33.64 -18.41 53.14
CA LYS A 727 -33.18 -19.47 52.22
C LYS A 727 -32.46 -18.85 51.02
N PRO A 728 -31.31 -19.39 50.59
CA PRO A 728 -30.63 -18.92 49.40
C PRO A 728 -31.48 -19.16 48.15
N ILE A 729 -31.58 -18.14 47.30
CA ILE A 729 -32.17 -18.19 45.97
C ILE A 729 -31.05 -18.42 44.98
N LEU A 730 -31.02 -19.57 44.33
CA LEU A 730 -30.02 -19.90 43.32
C LEU A 730 -30.46 -19.40 41.94
N ALA A 731 -29.50 -19.02 41.10
CA ALA A 731 -29.71 -18.74 39.69
C ALA A 731 -30.00 -20.06 38.93
N ASP A 732 -31.08 -20.08 38.15
CA ASP A 732 -31.54 -21.21 37.35
C ASP A 732 -30.87 -21.29 35.96
N SER A 733 -30.41 -20.14 35.45
CA SER A 733 -29.55 -19.99 34.28
C SER A 733 -28.52 -18.87 34.50
N ASP A 734 -27.56 -18.76 33.59
CA ASP A 734 -26.58 -17.66 33.62
C ASP A 734 -27.30 -16.32 33.40
N SER A 735 -27.11 -15.40 34.34
CA SER A 735 -27.61 -14.03 34.25
C SER A 735 -26.52 -13.13 33.68
N TRP A 736 -26.83 -12.45 32.59
CA TRP A 736 -25.92 -11.57 31.85
C TRP A 736 -26.17 -10.11 32.21
N SER A 737 -25.10 -9.32 32.23
CA SER A 737 -25.13 -7.86 32.26
C SER A 737 -24.59 -7.33 30.94
N ILE A 738 -25.29 -6.38 30.34
CA ILE A 738 -24.97 -5.80 29.02
C ILE A 738 -24.85 -4.29 29.20
N ARG A 739 -23.67 -3.75 28.89
CA ARG A 739 -23.38 -2.32 28.81
C ARG A 739 -23.18 -1.95 27.36
N TYR A 740 -23.56 -0.73 26.99
CA TYR A 740 -23.28 -0.19 25.67
C TYR A 740 -22.94 1.29 25.75
N ALA A 741 -22.12 1.76 24.83
CA ALA A 741 -21.68 3.15 24.76
C ALA A 741 -21.55 3.62 23.31
N GLU A 742 -21.79 4.91 23.06
CA GLU A 742 -21.36 5.53 21.81
C GLU A 742 -19.83 5.61 21.81
N ASP A 743 -19.23 5.43 20.63
CA ASP A 743 -17.79 5.55 20.48
C ASP A 743 -17.34 6.97 20.86
N GLY A 744 -16.37 7.07 21.78
CA GLY A 744 -15.92 8.34 22.36
C GLY A 744 -16.75 8.88 23.55
N SER A 745 -17.68 8.10 24.13
CA SER A 745 -18.34 8.53 25.38
C SER A 745 -17.32 8.65 26.54
N PRO A 746 -17.56 9.51 27.55
CA PRO A 746 -16.66 9.69 28.70
C PRO A 746 -16.52 8.43 29.56
N GLU A 747 -17.51 7.55 29.51
CA GLU A 747 -17.54 6.22 30.13
C GLU A 747 -17.74 5.17 29.03
N PRO A 748 -16.73 4.93 28.18
CA PRO A 748 -16.87 3.91 27.15
C PRO A 748 -17.07 2.56 27.84
N CYS A 749 -17.84 1.65 27.21
CA CYS A 749 -17.84 0.24 27.61
C CYS A 749 -16.38 -0.18 27.72
N VAL A 750 -15.95 -0.47 28.94
CA VAL A 750 -14.54 -0.52 29.31
C VAL A 750 -13.85 -1.39 28.28
N ASN A 751 -13.05 -0.75 27.41
CA ASN A 751 -12.07 -1.47 26.60
C ASN A 751 -11.32 -2.30 27.62
N PRO A 752 -11.34 -3.65 27.57
CA PRO A 752 -10.66 -4.47 28.56
C PRO A 752 -9.27 -3.90 28.68
N VAL A 753 -8.96 -3.39 29.87
CA VAL A 753 -7.81 -2.52 29.96
C VAL A 753 -6.63 -3.43 29.72
N LEU A 754 -5.91 -3.19 28.64
CA LEU A 754 -4.65 -3.86 28.34
C LEU A 754 -3.59 -3.40 29.37
N TYR A 755 -3.84 -3.60 30.67
CA TYR A 755 -2.84 -3.54 31.71
C TYR A 755 -1.98 -4.79 31.58
N SER A 756 -0.92 -4.67 30.78
CA SER A 756 0.29 -5.44 31.06
C SER A 756 1.24 -4.54 31.85
N ASP A 757 1.27 -4.73 33.17
CA ASP A 757 2.34 -4.29 34.07
C ASP A 757 3.65 -5.06 33.80
N LYS A 758 4.08 -5.11 32.54
CA LYS A 758 5.36 -5.68 32.10
C LYS A 758 5.93 -4.98 30.87
N ASN A 759 5.96 -3.65 30.82
CA ASN A 759 6.55 -2.91 29.69
C ASN A 759 7.63 -1.88 30.07
N VAL A 760 8.39 -2.13 31.14
CA VAL A 760 9.77 -1.66 31.26
C VAL A 760 10.62 -2.82 31.77
N ARG A 761 11.52 -3.33 30.93
CA ARG A 761 12.62 -4.22 31.37
C ARG A 761 13.93 -3.47 31.29
N ALA A 762 14.59 -3.30 32.43
CA ALA A 762 16.04 -3.19 32.43
C ALA A 762 16.58 -4.63 32.51
N VAL A 763 17.28 -5.09 31.47
CA VAL A 763 18.11 -6.30 31.54
C VAL A 763 19.52 -5.85 31.21
N ASP A 764 20.28 -5.48 32.23
CA ASP A 764 21.74 -5.51 32.14
C ASP A 764 22.16 -6.97 32.40
N ASP A 765 22.65 -7.67 31.37
CA ASP A 765 24.10 -7.73 31.16
C ASP A 765 24.45 -8.28 29.76
N TYR A 766 25.55 -7.76 29.21
CA TYR A 766 26.24 -8.07 27.95
C TYR A 766 25.55 -7.75 26.60
N PHE A 767 26.13 -6.75 25.90
CA PHE A 767 25.96 -6.32 24.49
C PHE A 767 24.97 -5.17 24.12
N GLY A 768 25.08 -4.04 24.83
CA GLY A 768 25.39 -2.76 24.14
C GLY A 768 24.45 -2.15 23.08
N ARG A 769 23.26 -1.69 23.51
CA ARG A 769 22.53 -0.41 23.22
C ARG A 769 22.06 -0.01 21.80
N VAL A 770 20.72 -0.05 21.63
CA VAL A 770 19.87 0.90 20.85
C VAL A 770 18.92 1.60 21.85
N TRP A 771 18.56 2.87 21.60
CA TRP A 771 17.56 3.62 22.40
C TRP A 771 16.20 3.64 21.69
N CYS A 772 15.13 3.26 22.40
CA CYS A 772 13.74 3.29 21.92
C CYS A 772 12.86 4.08 22.89
N VAL A 773 11.80 4.68 22.37
CA VAL A 773 10.78 5.31 23.19
C VAL A 773 9.41 4.91 22.68
N THR A 774 8.55 4.54 23.62
CA THR A 774 7.13 4.27 23.43
C THR A 774 6.29 5.48 23.84
N VAL A 775 5.33 5.88 23.00
CA VAL A 775 4.17 6.70 23.38
C VAL A 775 2.88 5.92 23.10
N PRO A 776 1.74 6.24 23.74
CA PRO A 776 0.59 5.33 23.97
C PRO A 776 -0.20 4.86 22.74
N THR A 777 0.31 5.08 21.54
CA THR A 777 -0.55 5.36 20.40
C THR A 777 0.00 4.94 19.03
N GLY A 778 1.00 4.07 19.01
CA GLY A 778 1.42 3.40 17.77
C GLY A 778 2.93 3.41 17.56
N LEU A 779 3.41 2.26 17.08
CA LEU A 779 4.80 2.01 16.71
C LEU A 779 5.23 2.92 15.56
N ILE A 780 6.45 3.44 15.59
CA ILE A 780 7.09 4.02 14.40
C ILE A 780 8.24 3.13 14.00
N ILE A 781 8.00 2.33 12.96
CA ILE A 781 9.03 1.63 12.20
C ILE A 781 8.61 1.70 10.73
N VAL A 782 9.46 2.30 9.89
CA VAL A 782 9.21 2.53 8.46
C VAL A 782 9.55 1.24 7.67
N GLN A 783 8.60 0.66 6.92
CA GLN A 783 8.85 -0.32 5.84
C GLN A 783 8.71 0.39 4.48
N ARG A 784 9.45 -0.02 3.43
CA ARG A 784 9.48 0.70 2.14
C ARG A 784 8.09 0.90 1.57
N VAL A 785 7.91 2.14 1.16
CA VAL A 785 6.69 2.66 0.57
C VAL A 785 7.07 3.33 -0.74
N VAL A 786 6.48 2.87 -1.84
CA VAL A 786 6.46 3.63 -3.09
C VAL A 786 5.57 4.82 -2.83
N LYS A 787 6.11 6.01 -3.02
CA LYS A 787 5.40 7.28 -2.79
C LYS A 787 5.17 8.03 -4.08
N ASN A 788 4.18 8.91 -4.06
CA ASN A 788 4.07 10.00 -5.04
C ASN A 788 4.94 11.19 -4.60
N ALA A 789 5.05 12.25 -5.39
CA ALA A 789 5.91 13.39 -5.01
C ALA A 789 5.29 14.34 -3.97
N GLU A 790 4.12 13.98 -3.39
CA GLU A 790 3.59 14.57 -2.15
C GLU A 790 4.04 13.78 -0.91
N ASP A 791 4.96 12.83 -1.09
CA ASP A 791 5.51 12.00 -0.03
C ASP A 791 4.46 11.06 0.64
N VAL A 792 3.33 10.82 -0.06
CA VAL A 792 2.25 9.93 0.36
C VAL A 792 2.52 8.51 -0.15
N VAL A 793 2.38 7.54 0.75
CA VAL A 793 2.50 6.11 0.49
C VAL A 793 1.40 5.62 -0.46
N VAL A 794 1.77 5.11 -1.65
CA VAL A 794 0.85 4.56 -2.65
C VAL A 794 1.03 3.06 -2.91
N LYS A 795 2.09 2.44 -2.39
CA LYS A 795 2.27 0.98 -2.41
C LYS A 795 3.31 0.55 -1.38
N ALA A 796 3.01 -0.47 -0.58
CA ALA A 796 4.01 -1.14 0.24
C ALA A 796 4.62 -2.30 -0.55
N SER A 797 5.94 -2.32 -0.73
CA SER A 797 6.66 -3.56 -1.04
C SER A 797 7.51 -3.89 0.17
N ARG A 798 7.32 -5.07 0.75
CA ARG A 798 8.25 -5.58 1.75
C ARG A 798 9.53 -6.01 1.03
N PRO A 799 10.72 -5.70 1.56
CA PRO A 799 11.93 -6.38 1.17
C PRO A 799 11.85 -7.79 1.76
N THR A 800 12.07 -8.75 0.89
CA THR A 800 12.05 -10.15 1.25
C THR A 800 13.08 -10.82 0.38
N ILE A 801 13.85 -11.73 0.93
CA ILE A 801 14.51 -12.74 0.13
C ILE A 801 14.01 -14.03 0.72
N VAL A 802 12.92 -14.52 0.16
CA VAL A 802 12.75 -15.97 0.08
C VAL A 802 13.35 -16.36 -1.24
N GLY A 803 13.88 -17.56 -1.38
CA GLY A 803 14.47 -18.04 -2.61
C GLY A 803 14.71 -19.54 -2.49
N ASN A 804 15.68 -20.05 -3.24
CA ASN A 804 16.03 -21.46 -3.20
C ASN A 804 16.73 -21.84 -1.87
N CYS A 805 17.05 -20.84 -1.03
CA CYS A 805 17.79 -20.97 0.22
C CYS A 805 17.30 -22.05 1.20
N PRO A 806 16.02 -22.16 1.59
CA PRO A 806 15.62 -23.15 2.60
C PRO A 806 15.68 -24.57 2.03
N GLY A 807 15.40 -24.74 0.73
CA GLY A 807 15.60 -26.00 0.02
C GLY A 807 17.07 -26.42 0.01
N HIS A 808 17.99 -25.49 -0.26
CA HIS A 808 19.43 -25.75 -0.21
C HIS A 808 19.93 -26.05 1.21
N ALA A 809 19.36 -25.42 2.24
CA ALA A 809 19.67 -25.74 3.64
C ALA A 809 19.27 -27.19 3.98
N VAL A 810 18.09 -27.63 3.55
CA VAL A 810 17.66 -29.04 3.69
C VAL A 810 18.62 -29.98 2.94
N MET A 811 19.06 -29.62 1.73
CA MET A 811 20.05 -30.39 0.98
C MET A 811 21.42 -30.44 1.67
N PHE A 812 21.85 -29.35 2.30
CA PHE A 812 23.06 -29.34 3.12
C PHE A 812 22.95 -30.35 4.26
N LYS A 813 21.84 -30.30 5.03
CA LYS A 813 21.58 -31.16 6.20
C LYS A 813 21.39 -32.65 5.85
N SER A 814 21.14 -32.98 4.59
CA SER A 814 20.91 -34.36 4.14
C SER A 814 22.07 -35.33 4.37
N ARG A 815 23.31 -34.82 4.50
CA ARG A 815 24.49 -35.62 4.85
C ARG A 815 25.44 -34.85 5.74
N GLU A 816 26.23 -35.57 6.54
CA GLU A 816 27.35 -34.97 7.27
C GLU A 816 28.38 -34.35 6.30
N ARG A 817 28.95 -33.21 6.71
CA ARG A 817 29.97 -32.46 5.95
C ARG A 817 31.24 -32.29 6.79
N SER A 818 32.40 -32.37 6.14
CA SER A 818 33.70 -31.99 6.69
C SER A 818 34.06 -30.57 6.25
N TYR A 819 34.95 -29.89 6.97
CA TYR A 819 35.55 -28.62 6.51
C TYR A 819 36.22 -28.76 5.14
N ARG A 820 36.62 -29.99 4.75
CA ARG A 820 37.18 -30.31 3.42
C ARG A 820 36.15 -30.34 2.29
N ASP A 821 34.87 -30.49 2.63
CA ASP A 821 33.76 -30.38 1.66
C ASP A 821 33.41 -28.90 1.39
N LEU A 822 33.99 -27.94 2.14
CA LEU A 822 33.71 -26.51 2.01
C LEU A 822 34.88 -25.79 1.29
N PRO A 823 34.60 -24.85 0.37
CA PRO A 823 33.30 -24.26 0.08
C PRO A 823 32.43 -25.15 -0.82
N TRP A 824 31.16 -25.34 -0.46
CA TRP A 824 30.18 -26.00 -1.32
C TRP A 824 29.30 -24.95 -1.99
N ARG A 825 29.45 -24.83 -3.32
CA ARG A 825 28.75 -23.83 -4.14
C ARG A 825 27.58 -24.52 -4.85
N VAL A 826 26.35 -24.20 -4.48
CA VAL A 826 25.15 -24.78 -5.07
C VAL A 826 24.39 -23.74 -5.88
N ALA A 827 24.00 -24.07 -7.11
CA ALA A 827 23.23 -23.22 -8.01
C ALA A 827 21.89 -23.87 -8.35
N ASP A 828 20.82 -23.11 -8.39
CA ASP A 828 19.48 -23.59 -8.74
C ASP A 828 18.79 -22.55 -9.61
N PHE A 829 18.47 -22.94 -10.85
CA PHE A 829 17.65 -22.15 -11.76
C PHE A 829 16.15 -22.37 -11.48
N GLY A 830 15.79 -22.30 -10.20
CA GLY A 830 14.48 -22.64 -9.70
C GLY A 830 13.41 -21.64 -10.12
N VAL A 831 12.21 -22.15 -10.37
CA VAL A 831 11.04 -21.31 -10.63
C VAL A 831 10.51 -20.78 -9.31
N ILE A 832 10.28 -19.47 -9.28
CA ILE A 832 9.88 -18.76 -8.07
C ILE A 832 8.72 -17.82 -8.35
N HIS A 833 7.95 -17.56 -7.29
CA HIS A 833 6.69 -16.84 -7.39
C HIS A 833 6.60 -15.65 -6.43
N ARG A 834 5.80 -14.64 -6.80
CA ARG A 834 5.41 -13.50 -5.96
C ARG A 834 3.96 -13.16 -6.19
N ASN A 835 3.19 -13.00 -5.12
CA ASN A 835 1.83 -12.49 -5.22
C ASN A 835 1.79 -10.97 -5.39
N GLU A 836 2.40 -10.48 -6.49
CA GLU A 836 2.38 -9.06 -6.84
C GLU A 836 0.96 -8.58 -7.14
N PHE A 837 0.62 -7.38 -6.69
CA PHE A 837 -0.64 -6.73 -7.07
C PHE A 837 -0.76 -6.59 -8.58
N SER A 838 -1.95 -6.85 -9.13
CA SER A 838 -2.21 -6.83 -10.58
C SER A 838 -1.80 -5.50 -11.24
N GLY A 839 -2.07 -4.37 -10.59
CA GLY A 839 -1.66 -3.04 -11.07
C GLY A 839 -0.15 -2.74 -10.99
N ALA A 840 0.65 -3.62 -10.39
CA ALA A 840 2.12 -3.49 -10.37
C ALA A 840 2.80 -4.18 -11.57
N LEU A 841 2.09 -5.08 -12.25
CA LEU A 841 2.66 -5.92 -13.29
C LEU A 841 3.05 -5.09 -14.51
N SER A 842 4.26 -5.32 -15.03
CA SER A 842 4.78 -4.55 -16.16
C SER A 842 5.70 -5.39 -17.04
N GLY A 843 5.14 -5.94 -18.12
CA GLY A 843 5.89 -6.76 -19.07
C GLY A 843 6.74 -7.82 -18.38
N LEU A 844 8.01 -7.95 -18.77
CA LEU A 844 8.97 -8.86 -18.12
C LEU A 844 9.72 -8.22 -16.94
N THR A 845 9.59 -6.90 -16.72
CA THR A 845 10.31 -6.19 -15.65
C THR A 845 9.76 -6.47 -14.25
N ARG A 846 8.45 -6.74 -14.15
CA ARG A 846 7.76 -7.08 -12.90
C ARG A 846 6.65 -8.10 -13.17
N VAL A 847 6.87 -9.32 -12.67
CA VAL A 847 6.11 -10.55 -12.97
C VAL A 847 5.82 -11.32 -11.68
N ARG A 848 4.78 -12.16 -11.70
CA ARG A 848 4.40 -13.05 -10.57
C ARG A 848 5.15 -14.36 -10.59
N ARG A 849 5.57 -14.84 -11.75
CA ARG A 849 6.40 -16.03 -11.92
C ARG A 849 7.66 -15.63 -12.66
N PHE A 850 8.81 -16.06 -12.16
CA PHE A 850 10.08 -15.89 -12.84
C PHE A 850 11.06 -17.00 -12.50
N GLN A 851 12.20 -17.00 -13.16
CA GLN A 851 13.32 -17.88 -12.84
C GLN A 851 14.53 -17.00 -12.57
N GLN A 852 15.29 -17.36 -11.55
CA GLN A 852 16.49 -16.62 -11.15
C GLN A 852 17.69 -17.55 -11.21
N ASP A 853 18.85 -16.96 -11.46
CA ASP A 853 20.14 -17.64 -11.42
C ASP A 853 20.68 -17.80 -9.99
N ASP A 854 19.80 -18.18 -9.09
CA ASP A 854 20.01 -18.17 -7.65
C ASP A 854 21.05 -19.21 -7.23
N ALA A 855 22.00 -18.80 -6.41
CA ALA A 855 23.07 -19.67 -5.94
C ALA A 855 23.46 -19.36 -4.50
N HIS A 856 23.85 -20.40 -3.77
CA HIS A 856 24.21 -20.34 -2.37
C HIS A 856 25.57 -20.99 -2.17
N ILE A 857 26.48 -20.30 -1.49
CA ILE A 857 27.81 -20.84 -1.16
C ILE A 857 27.85 -21.09 0.33
N PHE A 858 28.00 -22.36 0.71
CA PHE A 858 28.28 -22.74 2.09
C PHE A 858 29.80 -22.76 2.28
N CYS A 859 30.32 -21.91 3.15
CA CYS A 859 31.75 -21.79 3.36
C CYS A 859 32.08 -21.59 4.85
N THR A 860 33.36 -21.73 5.18
CA THR A 860 33.85 -21.36 6.51
C THR A 860 34.03 -19.83 6.61
N THR A 861 34.06 -19.29 7.83
CA THR A 861 34.13 -17.84 8.05
C THR A 861 35.41 -17.19 7.48
N ASP A 862 36.49 -17.94 7.38
CA ASP A 862 37.77 -17.53 6.75
C ASP A 862 37.73 -17.55 5.21
N GLN A 863 36.85 -18.35 4.61
CA GLN A 863 36.70 -18.47 3.16
C GLN A 863 35.88 -17.33 2.53
N ILE A 864 35.11 -16.57 3.33
CA ILE A 864 34.18 -15.51 2.87
C ILE A 864 34.84 -14.56 1.85
N GLY A 865 36.02 -14.02 2.14
CA GLY A 865 36.70 -13.06 1.26
C GLY A 865 37.08 -13.67 -0.09
N THR A 866 37.56 -14.91 -0.09
CA THR A 866 37.93 -15.62 -1.33
C THR A 866 36.69 -15.91 -2.18
N GLU A 867 35.58 -16.30 -1.56
CA GLU A 867 34.34 -16.59 -2.27
C GLU A 867 33.69 -15.32 -2.86
N ILE A 868 33.69 -14.20 -2.14
CA ILE A 868 33.21 -12.91 -2.67
C ILE A 868 34.05 -12.47 -3.88
N ALA A 869 35.38 -12.56 -3.80
CA ALA A 869 36.26 -12.25 -4.92
C ALA A 869 35.97 -13.12 -6.16
N GLY A 870 35.68 -14.41 -5.95
CA GLY A 870 35.26 -15.32 -7.01
C GLY A 870 33.91 -14.92 -7.65
N VAL A 871 32.97 -14.40 -6.85
CA VAL A 871 31.69 -13.87 -7.35
C VAL A 871 31.90 -12.56 -8.13
N PHE A 872 32.79 -11.68 -7.70
CA PHE A 872 33.15 -10.46 -8.44
C PHE A 872 33.79 -10.76 -9.80
N ASP A 873 34.67 -11.75 -9.89
CA ASP A 873 35.23 -12.20 -11.17
C ASP A 873 34.13 -12.69 -12.11
N LEU A 874 33.20 -13.51 -11.59
CA LEU A 874 32.05 -13.98 -12.35
C LEU A 874 31.17 -12.83 -12.83
N LEU A 875 30.89 -11.85 -11.97
CA LEU A 875 30.10 -10.66 -12.30
C LEU A 875 30.78 -9.84 -13.40
N LYS A 876 32.08 -9.58 -13.27
CA LYS A 876 32.88 -8.86 -14.27
C LYS A 876 32.87 -9.59 -15.62
N LYS A 877 32.98 -10.92 -15.61
CA LYS A 877 32.92 -11.74 -16.82
C LYS A 877 31.54 -11.64 -17.50
N MET A 878 30.47 -11.80 -16.74
CA MET A 878 29.11 -11.80 -17.29
C MET A 878 28.68 -10.41 -17.78
N TYR A 879 28.87 -9.36 -16.97
CA TYR A 879 28.48 -8.00 -17.37
C TYR A 879 29.39 -7.43 -18.46
N GLY A 880 30.65 -7.86 -18.49
CA GLY A 880 31.59 -7.53 -19.57
C GLY A 880 31.14 -8.06 -20.94
N ILE A 881 30.44 -9.21 -21.01
CA ILE A 881 29.89 -9.74 -22.26
C ILE A 881 28.79 -8.81 -22.81
N PHE A 882 27.94 -8.29 -21.92
CA PHE A 882 26.83 -7.42 -22.32
C PHE A 882 27.26 -5.97 -22.58
N GLY A 883 28.37 -5.54 -21.97
CA GLY A 883 28.87 -4.17 -22.04
C GLY A 883 28.12 -3.21 -21.10
N PHE A 884 27.60 -3.72 -19.98
CA PHE A 884 26.91 -2.89 -19.00
C PHE A 884 27.89 -2.07 -18.15
N GLU A 885 27.54 -0.80 -17.93
CA GLU A 885 28.05 -0.02 -16.80
C GLU A 885 27.33 -0.47 -15.53
N PHE A 886 28.06 -0.67 -14.44
CA PHE A 886 27.48 -1.03 -13.15
C PHE A 886 28.03 -0.16 -12.01
N LYS A 887 27.19 0.04 -11.00
CA LYS A 887 27.58 0.60 -9.69
C LYS A 887 27.27 -0.40 -8.59
N MET A 888 28.04 -0.33 -7.50
CA MET A 888 27.91 -1.23 -6.36
C MET A 888 27.61 -0.42 -5.10
N GLU A 889 26.67 -0.92 -4.33
CA GLU A 889 26.25 -0.36 -3.04
C GLU A 889 26.49 -1.36 -1.93
N LEU A 890 27.06 -0.90 -0.81
CA LEU A 890 27.16 -1.68 0.42
C LEU A 890 25.96 -1.37 1.30
N SER A 891 25.09 -2.35 1.45
CA SER A 891 23.87 -2.26 2.24
C SER A 891 24.09 -2.86 3.62
N THR A 892 24.17 -1.98 4.62
CA THR A 892 24.56 -2.31 6.01
C THR A 892 23.37 -2.65 6.90
N ARG A 893 23.65 -3.15 8.10
CA ARG A 893 22.69 -3.68 9.08
C ARG A 893 21.43 -2.80 9.22
N PRO A 894 20.23 -3.37 8.97
CA PRO A 894 18.99 -2.66 9.18
C PRO A 894 18.67 -2.49 10.68
N GLU A 895 17.75 -1.59 11.02
CA GLU A 895 17.24 -1.41 12.40
C GLU A 895 16.68 -2.72 13.00
N LYS A 896 16.05 -3.55 12.15
CA LYS A 896 15.56 -4.90 12.50
C LYS A 896 16.47 -5.97 11.88
N TYR A 897 17.41 -6.47 12.66
CA TYR A 897 18.30 -7.57 12.26
C TYR A 897 18.24 -8.73 13.27
N VAL A 898 18.76 -9.88 12.86
CA VAL A 898 18.88 -11.08 13.70
C VAL A 898 20.36 -11.50 13.72
N GLY A 899 20.84 -11.98 14.88
CA GLY A 899 22.23 -12.40 15.10
C GLY A 899 23.04 -11.41 15.92
N ASP A 900 24.27 -11.81 16.27
CA ASP A 900 25.14 -11.02 17.15
C ASP A 900 25.75 -9.81 16.44
N LEU A 901 25.82 -8.66 17.13
CA LEU A 901 26.43 -7.41 16.62
C LEU A 901 27.85 -7.62 16.09
N GLU A 902 28.68 -8.39 16.81
CA GLU A 902 30.06 -8.67 16.40
C GLU A 902 30.13 -9.43 15.07
N THR A 903 29.19 -10.33 14.81
CA THR A 903 29.11 -11.06 13.54
C THR A 903 28.76 -10.11 12.40
N TRP A 904 27.84 -9.17 12.65
CA TRP A 904 27.45 -8.14 11.70
C TRP A 904 28.58 -7.17 11.38
N ASP A 905 29.24 -6.62 12.40
CA ASP A 905 30.35 -5.67 12.20
C ASP A 905 31.50 -6.34 11.43
N ALA A 906 31.80 -7.61 11.75
CA ALA A 906 32.79 -8.39 11.01
C ALA A 906 32.36 -8.70 9.56
N ALA A 907 31.06 -8.92 9.32
CA ALA A 907 30.53 -9.16 7.99
C ALA A 907 30.57 -7.90 7.12
N GLU A 908 30.14 -6.75 7.65
CA GLU A 908 30.19 -5.45 6.98
C GLU A 908 31.62 -5.08 6.60
N LEU A 909 32.56 -5.19 7.54
CA LEU A 909 33.97 -4.91 7.30
C LEU A 909 34.57 -5.83 6.23
N LYS A 910 34.15 -7.10 6.17
CA LYS A 910 34.59 -8.02 5.11
C LYS A 910 34.06 -7.61 3.74
N LEU A 911 32.80 -7.19 3.64
CA LEU A 911 32.22 -6.71 2.38
C LEU A 911 32.87 -5.39 1.94
N GLU A 912 33.09 -4.47 2.88
CA GLU A 912 33.79 -3.20 2.64
C GLU A 912 35.20 -3.42 2.09
N ASN A 913 36.00 -4.27 2.76
CA ASN A 913 37.36 -4.59 2.30
C ASN A 913 37.36 -5.24 0.91
N ALA A 914 36.40 -6.14 0.64
CA ALA A 914 36.27 -6.77 -0.67
C ALA A 914 35.91 -5.75 -1.76
N LEU A 915 35.03 -4.79 -1.47
CA LEU A 915 34.67 -3.70 -2.39
C LEU A 915 35.86 -2.76 -2.65
N ASP A 916 36.60 -2.40 -1.61
CA ASP A 916 37.80 -1.57 -1.69
C ASP A 916 38.89 -2.22 -2.53
N GLU A 917 39.09 -3.54 -2.38
CA GLU A 917 40.05 -4.29 -3.20
C GLU A 917 39.60 -4.37 -4.66
N PHE A 918 38.30 -4.55 -4.92
CA PHE A 918 37.77 -4.75 -6.25
C PHE A 918 37.64 -3.46 -7.08
N LEU A 919 37.06 -2.39 -6.53
CA LEU A 919 36.82 -1.12 -7.23
C LEU A 919 37.85 -0.04 -6.88
N GLY A 920 38.45 -0.12 -5.70
CA GLY A 920 39.23 0.95 -5.09
C GLY A 920 38.38 1.82 -4.16
N LYS A 921 39.02 2.32 -3.09
CA LYS A 921 38.41 3.22 -2.11
C LYS A 921 37.69 4.39 -2.77
N GLY A 922 36.43 4.62 -2.36
CA GLY A 922 35.60 5.74 -2.83
C GLY A 922 34.93 5.52 -4.20
N LYS A 923 34.90 4.29 -4.74
CA LYS A 923 34.23 3.96 -6.00
C LYS A 923 32.94 3.12 -5.85
N TRP A 924 32.48 2.95 -4.63
CA TRP A 924 31.22 2.32 -4.28
C TRP A 924 30.44 3.25 -3.35
N GLU A 925 29.11 3.06 -3.28
CA GLU A 925 28.21 3.91 -2.50
C GLU A 925 27.76 3.15 -1.23
N LEU A 926 27.68 3.84 -0.10
CA LEU A 926 27.09 3.25 1.11
C LEU A 926 25.57 3.38 1.03
N ASN A 927 24.86 2.30 1.35
CA ASN A 927 23.40 2.30 1.46
C ASN A 927 22.97 1.90 2.89
N PRO A 928 22.99 2.84 3.84
CA PRO A 928 22.84 2.54 5.26
C PRO A 928 21.48 1.93 5.58
N GLY A 929 21.49 0.82 6.31
CA GLY A 929 20.26 0.18 6.80
C GLY A 929 19.50 -0.64 5.77
N ASP A 930 20.00 -0.79 4.55
CA ASP A 930 19.37 -1.63 3.51
C ASP A 930 19.87 -3.09 3.54
N GLY A 931 20.60 -3.53 4.56
CA GLY A 931 20.98 -4.93 4.72
C GLY A 931 19.74 -5.86 4.80
N ALA A 932 19.89 -7.13 4.45
CA ALA A 932 18.84 -8.11 4.74
C ALA A 932 18.73 -8.33 6.26
N PHE A 933 17.59 -8.76 6.80
CA PHE A 933 17.46 -8.95 8.26
C PHE A 933 18.46 -9.98 8.85
N TYR A 934 19.08 -10.81 8.02
CA TYR A 934 20.01 -11.87 8.42
C TYR A 934 21.50 -11.59 8.09
N GLY A 935 21.81 -10.50 7.41
CA GLY A 935 23.19 -10.08 7.13
C GLY A 935 23.32 -8.98 6.07
N PRO A 936 24.51 -8.38 5.94
CA PRO A 936 24.75 -7.29 5.01
C PRO A 936 24.83 -7.79 3.57
N LYS A 937 24.60 -6.91 2.60
CA LYS A 937 24.60 -7.25 1.18
C LYS A 937 25.31 -6.21 0.32
N ILE A 938 25.79 -6.67 -0.84
CA ILE A 938 26.29 -5.84 -1.92
C ILE A 938 25.24 -5.85 -3.02
N ASP A 939 24.70 -4.68 -3.34
CA ASP A 939 23.73 -4.52 -4.40
C ASP A 939 24.41 -3.98 -5.65
N ILE A 940 24.18 -4.64 -6.78
CA ILE A 940 24.78 -4.24 -8.04
C ILE A 940 23.69 -3.75 -8.98
N MET A 941 23.82 -2.48 -9.34
CA MET A 941 22.94 -1.81 -10.29
C MET A 941 23.59 -1.70 -11.66
N ILE A 942 22.83 -2.04 -12.70
CA ILE A 942 23.23 -1.89 -14.10
C ILE A 942 22.47 -0.74 -14.75
N SER A 943 23.16 0.05 -15.56
CA SER A 943 22.52 1.08 -16.39
C SER A 943 22.10 0.49 -17.74
N ASP A 944 20.87 0.74 -18.15
CA ASP A 944 20.42 0.43 -19.51
C ASP A 944 20.87 1.52 -20.53
N ALA A 945 20.46 1.34 -21.80
CA ALA A 945 20.78 2.29 -22.87
C ALA A 945 20.04 3.65 -22.76
N LEU A 946 19.08 3.77 -21.83
CA LEU A 946 18.35 4.99 -21.50
C LEU A 946 18.87 5.63 -20.19
N LYS A 947 19.99 5.13 -19.66
CA LYS A 947 20.61 5.58 -18.39
C LYS A 947 19.71 5.40 -17.17
N ARG A 948 18.80 4.41 -17.21
CA ARG A 948 18.02 3.97 -16.05
C ARG A 948 18.79 2.89 -15.32
N TRP A 949 18.83 2.99 -13.99
CA TRP A 949 19.51 2.04 -13.13
C TRP A 949 18.54 0.93 -12.69
N PHE A 950 18.97 -0.32 -12.88
CA PHE A 950 18.26 -1.51 -12.44
C PHE A 950 19.17 -2.33 -11.56
N GLN A 951 18.78 -2.57 -10.32
CA GLN A 951 19.44 -3.58 -9.52
C GLN A 951 19.11 -4.98 -10.10
N CYS A 952 20.13 -5.80 -10.33
CA CYS A 952 19.95 -7.13 -10.92
C CYS A 952 20.72 -8.19 -10.13
N ALA A 953 22.01 -7.94 -9.90
CA ALA A 953 22.84 -8.81 -9.07
C ALA A 953 22.84 -8.37 -7.60
N THR A 954 23.11 -9.34 -6.73
CA THR A 954 23.23 -9.15 -5.29
C THR A 954 24.16 -10.22 -4.72
N ILE A 955 24.90 -9.88 -3.67
CA ILE A 955 25.74 -10.80 -2.89
C ILE A 955 25.44 -10.54 -1.43
N GLN A 956 24.99 -11.55 -0.69
CA GLN A 956 24.47 -11.36 0.67
C GLN A 956 25.02 -12.41 1.60
N LEU A 957 25.47 -11.99 2.77
CA LEU A 957 25.92 -12.89 3.81
C LEU A 957 24.74 -13.28 4.71
N ASP A 958 24.63 -14.56 5.03
CA ASP A 958 23.61 -15.08 5.94
C ASP A 958 24.24 -16.03 6.95
N PHE A 959 24.10 -15.62 8.22
CA PHE A 959 24.54 -16.38 9.39
C PHE A 959 23.35 -17.03 10.13
N GLN A 960 22.12 -16.61 9.81
CA GLN A 960 20.89 -16.96 10.52
C GLN A 960 20.21 -18.20 9.97
N LEU A 961 20.14 -18.34 8.65
CA LEU A 961 19.52 -19.53 8.06
C LEU A 961 20.30 -20.82 8.38
N PRO A 962 21.66 -20.82 8.36
CA PRO A 962 22.42 -21.94 8.91
C PRO A 962 22.08 -22.26 10.37
N GLN A 963 21.82 -21.25 11.20
CA GLN A 963 21.44 -21.45 12.60
C GLN A 963 20.03 -22.04 12.74
N ARG A 964 19.04 -21.48 12.03
CA ARG A 964 17.64 -21.93 12.05
C ARG A 964 17.45 -23.36 11.56
N PHE A 965 18.28 -23.79 10.61
CA PHE A 965 18.28 -25.17 10.12
C PHE A 965 19.25 -26.09 10.87
N GLU A 966 19.98 -25.57 11.86
CA GLU A 966 21.00 -26.31 12.62
C GLU A 966 22.03 -26.97 11.69
N LEU A 967 22.54 -26.22 10.73
CA LEU A 967 23.55 -26.69 9.79
C LEU A 967 24.91 -26.76 10.46
N GLU A 968 25.61 -27.89 10.29
CA GLU A 968 26.89 -28.14 10.94
C GLU A 968 27.87 -28.89 10.02
N TYR A 969 29.17 -28.62 10.19
CA TYR A 969 30.26 -29.36 9.55
C TYR A 969 31.34 -29.74 10.58
N LYS A 970 32.08 -30.83 10.32
CA LYS A 970 33.19 -31.31 11.16
C LYS A 970 34.45 -30.49 10.90
N THR A 971 35.03 -29.90 11.95
CA THR A 971 36.27 -29.11 11.87
C THR A 971 37.53 -29.98 11.87
N ASP A 972 38.68 -29.38 11.57
CA ASP A 972 40.01 -30.03 11.64
C ASP A 972 40.53 -30.17 13.08
N LYS A 973 40.02 -29.34 14.01
CA LYS A 973 40.54 -29.15 15.37
C LYS A 973 39.65 -29.67 16.50
N GLY A 974 38.48 -30.25 16.21
CA GLY A 974 37.58 -30.76 17.25
C GLY A 974 36.10 -30.68 16.86
N PRO A 975 35.20 -30.15 17.74
CA PRO A 975 33.74 -30.25 17.58
C PRO A 975 33.22 -29.63 16.26
N THR A 976 31.95 -29.87 15.97
CA THR A 976 31.28 -29.31 14.79
C THR A 976 31.23 -27.78 14.86
N SER A 977 31.20 -27.14 13.69
CA SER A 977 31.02 -25.70 13.53
C SER A 977 29.95 -25.42 12.49
N ARG A 978 29.43 -24.19 12.45
CA ARG A 978 28.36 -23.79 11.53
C ARG A 978 28.93 -23.12 10.28
N PRO A 979 28.43 -23.46 9.07
CA PRO A 979 28.84 -22.78 7.85
C PRO A 979 28.21 -21.39 7.77
N VAL A 980 28.83 -20.51 6.99
CA VAL A 980 28.25 -19.25 6.53
C VAL A 980 27.64 -19.48 5.16
N MET A 981 26.46 -18.91 4.90
CA MET A 981 25.80 -18.99 3.59
C MET A 981 25.97 -17.66 2.86
N ILE A 982 26.46 -17.70 1.62
CA ILE A 982 26.50 -16.53 0.72
C ILE A 982 25.41 -16.70 -0.33
N HIS A 983 24.39 -15.86 -0.29
CA HIS A 983 23.34 -15.77 -1.32
C HIS A 983 23.85 -14.91 -2.46
N ARG A 984 23.68 -15.36 -3.69
CA ARG A 984 24.04 -14.53 -4.83
C ARG A 984 23.18 -14.78 -6.06
N ALA A 985 23.04 -13.73 -6.85
CA ALA A 985 22.50 -13.75 -8.22
C ALA A 985 23.35 -12.81 -9.10
N ILE A 986 23.53 -13.14 -10.37
CA ILE A 986 24.32 -12.36 -11.34
C ILE A 986 23.41 -11.73 -12.40
N LEU A 987 22.54 -12.51 -13.02
CA LEU A 987 21.54 -11.97 -13.95
C LEU A 987 20.33 -11.38 -13.20
N GLY A 988 20.03 -11.89 -12.01
CA GLY A 988 18.75 -11.67 -11.36
C GLY A 988 17.69 -12.55 -12.04
N SER A 989 16.46 -12.04 -12.23
CA SER A 989 15.48 -12.81 -12.98
C SER A 989 15.80 -12.81 -14.48
N VAL A 990 15.71 -13.98 -15.11
CA VAL A 990 15.95 -14.14 -16.56
C VAL A 990 14.95 -13.31 -17.35
N GLU A 991 13.71 -13.20 -16.88
CA GLU A 991 12.66 -12.33 -17.40
C GLU A 991 13.12 -10.87 -17.43
N ARG A 992 13.54 -10.32 -16.27
CA ARG A 992 13.95 -8.91 -16.17
C ARG A 992 15.20 -8.64 -17.00
N MET A 993 16.20 -9.53 -16.94
CA MET A 993 17.40 -9.41 -17.76
C MET A 993 17.06 -9.42 -19.24
N THR A 994 16.14 -10.28 -19.69
CA THR A 994 15.69 -10.30 -21.09
C THR A 994 14.99 -8.99 -21.48
N ALA A 995 14.17 -8.41 -20.60
CA ALA A 995 13.63 -7.06 -20.83
C ALA A 995 14.76 -6.05 -21.01
N ILE A 996 15.67 -5.93 -20.04
CA ILE A 996 16.77 -4.95 -20.07
C ILE A 996 17.60 -5.10 -21.35
N LEU A 997 17.97 -6.32 -21.74
CA LEU A 997 18.72 -6.59 -22.97
C LEU A 997 17.93 -6.25 -24.24
N THR A 998 16.61 -6.51 -24.24
CA THR A 998 15.73 -6.13 -25.37
C THR A 998 15.77 -4.61 -25.58
N GLU A 999 15.68 -3.82 -24.51
CA GLU A 999 15.67 -2.36 -24.57
C GLU A 999 17.07 -1.79 -24.86
N HIS A 1000 18.10 -2.40 -24.26
CA HIS A 1000 19.50 -2.05 -24.45
C HIS A 1000 19.91 -2.21 -25.92
N TYR A 1001 19.65 -3.37 -26.53
CA TYR A 1001 19.96 -3.63 -27.93
C TYR A 1001 18.90 -3.11 -28.91
N LYS A 1002 17.78 -2.54 -28.45
CA LYS A 1002 16.65 -2.13 -29.32
C LYS A 1002 16.19 -3.28 -30.23
N GLY A 1003 16.17 -4.50 -29.70
CA GLY A 1003 15.88 -5.74 -30.44
C GLY A 1003 16.91 -6.13 -31.51
N LYS A 1004 18.08 -5.47 -31.58
CA LYS A 1004 19.19 -5.84 -32.48
C LYS A 1004 20.19 -6.75 -31.75
N TRP A 1005 19.77 -7.97 -31.48
CA TRP A 1005 20.57 -8.94 -30.72
C TRP A 1005 21.96 -9.19 -31.34
N PRO A 1006 23.02 -9.37 -30.52
CA PRO A 1006 24.31 -9.86 -30.99
C PRO A 1006 24.18 -11.32 -31.47
N PHE A 1007 25.05 -11.76 -32.38
CA PHE A 1007 24.89 -13.04 -33.08
C PHE A 1007 24.71 -14.23 -32.13
N TRP A 1008 25.51 -14.31 -31.07
CA TRP A 1008 25.48 -15.42 -30.12
C TRP A 1008 24.15 -15.52 -29.35
N LEU A 1009 23.48 -14.39 -29.11
CA LEU A 1009 22.21 -14.30 -28.34
C LEU A 1009 20.97 -14.25 -29.25
N SER A 1010 21.16 -13.97 -30.52
CA SER A 1010 20.06 -13.70 -31.45
C SER A 1010 19.18 -14.93 -31.66
N PRO A 1011 17.84 -14.78 -31.57
CA PRO A 1011 16.92 -15.86 -31.90
C PRO A 1011 16.79 -16.08 -33.41
N ARG A 1012 17.29 -15.16 -34.23
CA ARG A 1012 17.21 -15.15 -35.70
C ARG A 1012 18.59 -14.83 -36.26
N GLN A 1013 19.43 -15.85 -36.32
CA GLN A 1013 20.84 -15.68 -36.69
C GLN A 1013 21.01 -15.50 -38.20
N ILE A 1014 20.45 -16.43 -38.99
CA ILE A 1014 20.68 -16.48 -40.45
C ILE A 1014 19.34 -16.66 -41.18
N LEU A 1015 19.12 -15.87 -42.23
CA LEU A 1015 18.02 -16.08 -43.19
C LEU A 1015 18.61 -16.43 -44.56
N ILE A 1016 18.31 -17.61 -45.08
CA ILE A 1016 18.66 -18.00 -46.45
C ILE A 1016 17.52 -17.59 -47.39
N VAL A 1017 17.88 -16.87 -48.46
CA VAL A 1017 16.95 -16.37 -49.46
C VAL A 1017 17.37 -16.88 -50.85
N PRO A 1018 16.71 -17.92 -51.37
CA PRO A 1018 16.95 -18.38 -52.74
C PRO A 1018 16.43 -17.35 -53.76
N VAL A 1019 17.20 -17.12 -54.83
CA VAL A 1019 16.82 -16.16 -55.90
C VAL A 1019 15.64 -16.64 -56.77
N GLY A 1020 15.29 -17.92 -56.69
CA GLY A 1020 14.14 -18.50 -57.38
C GLY A 1020 13.85 -19.95 -56.97
N PRO A 1021 12.70 -20.51 -57.39
CA PRO A 1021 12.25 -21.86 -56.99
C PRO A 1021 13.24 -22.99 -57.29
N LYS A 1022 14.04 -22.85 -58.35
CA LYS A 1022 15.10 -23.81 -58.73
C LYS A 1022 16.07 -24.10 -57.58
N TYR A 1023 16.33 -23.12 -56.71
CA TYR A 1023 17.35 -23.20 -55.66
C TYR A 1023 16.79 -23.55 -54.27
N TYR A 1024 15.51 -23.94 -54.19
CA TYR A 1024 14.86 -24.24 -52.89
C TYR A 1024 15.51 -25.44 -52.21
N ASP A 1025 15.81 -26.50 -52.96
CA ASP A 1025 16.47 -27.69 -52.42
C ASP A 1025 17.87 -27.39 -51.91
N TYR A 1026 18.63 -26.55 -52.62
CA TYR A 1026 19.96 -26.11 -52.16
C TYR A 1026 19.86 -25.27 -50.89
N ALA A 1027 18.95 -24.31 -50.84
CA ALA A 1027 18.73 -23.47 -49.66
C ALA A 1027 18.31 -24.29 -48.42
N GLN A 1028 17.46 -25.31 -48.59
CA GLN A 1028 17.05 -26.21 -47.51
C GLN A 1028 18.18 -27.15 -47.06
N LYS A 1029 19.00 -27.66 -47.99
CA LYS A 1029 20.21 -28.44 -47.66
C LYS A 1029 21.20 -27.60 -46.87
N LEU A 1030 21.41 -26.34 -47.28
CA LEU A 1030 22.30 -25.42 -46.57
C LEU A 1030 21.75 -25.08 -45.18
N GLN A 1031 20.44 -24.83 -45.05
CA GLN A 1031 19.80 -24.64 -43.74
C GLN A 1031 20.06 -25.84 -42.83
N LYS A 1032 19.86 -27.06 -43.35
CA LYS A 1032 20.10 -28.29 -42.59
C LYS A 1032 21.55 -28.39 -42.14
N ARG A 1033 22.51 -28.14 -43.03
CA ARG A 1033 23.95 -28.08 -42.69
C ARG A 1033 24.24 -27.07 -41.57
N LEU A 1034 23.71 -25.85 -41.67
CA LEU A 1034 23.92 -24.81 -40.65
C LEU A 1034 23.25 -25.13 -39.30
N ASN A 1035 22.06 -25.73 -39.32
CA ASN A 1035 21.31 -26.07 -38.11
C ASN A 1035 21.87 -27.34 -37.44
N ASP A 1036 22.02 -28.43 -38.19
CA ASP A 1036 22.34 -29.76 -37.65
C ASP A 1036 23.83 -29.88 -37.30
N ASP A 1037 24.73 -29.37 -38.16
CA ASP A 1037 26.17 -29.56 -37.98
C ASP A 1037 26.79 -28.48 -37.07
N HIS A 1038 26.17 -27.31 -36.97
CA HIS A 1038 26.75 -26.13 -36.28
C HIS A 1038 25.83 -25.49 -35.23
N MET A 1039 24.60 -25.99 -35.05
CA MET A 1039 23.66 -25.51 -34.03
C MET A 1039 23.39 -24.00 -34.15
N PHE A 1040 23.28 -23.50 -35.39
CA PHE A 1040 22.79 -22.15 -35.66
C PHE A 1040 21.26 -22.13 -35.77
N TYR A 1041 20.66 -20.96 -35.55
CA TYR A 1041 19.26 -20.71 -35.86
C TYR A 1041 19.12 -20.12 -37.26
N CYS A 1042 18.99 -21.00 -38.24
CA CYS A 1042 18.83 -20.64 -39.65
C CYS A 1042 17.41 -20.92 -40.17
N ASP A 1043 16.83 -19.93 -40.85
CA ASP A 1043 15.54 -20.01 -41.52
C ASP A 1043 15.70 -19.86 -43.05
N VAL A 1044 14.71 -20.34 -43.83
CA VAL A 1044 14.69 -20.19 -45.29
C VAL A 1044 13.40 -19.53 -45.75
N ASP A 1045 13.49 -18.48 -46.56
CA ASP A 1045 12.32 -17.85 -47.18
C ASP A 1045 12.03 -18.41 -48.58
N VAL A 1046 11.22 -19.47 -48.63
CA VAL A 1046 10.69 -20.07 -49.88
C VAL A 1046 9.34 -19.47 -50.32
N SER A 1047 8.92 -18.33 -49.76
CA SER A 1047 7.65 -17.70 -50.13
C SER A 1047 7.65 -17.23 -51.59
N GLY A 1048 6.46 -17.02 -52.16
CA GLY A 1048 6.28 -16.44 -53.51
C GLY A 1048 6.60 -14.94 -53.60
N ASN A 1049 7.17 -14.33 -52.55
CA ASN A 1049 7.54 -12.92 -52.54
C ASN A 1049 8.72 -12.63 -53.47
N THR A 1050 8.83 -11.40 -53.96
CA THR A 1050 10.00 -10.95 -54.74
C THR A 1050 11.27 -10.93 -53.87
N LEU A 1051 12.44 -11.15 -54.48
CA LEU A 1051 13.73 -11.14 -53.77
C LEU A 1051 13.94 -9.89 -52.88
N PRO A 1052 13.67 -8.64 -53.35
CA PRO A 1052 13.77 -7.46 -52.49
C PRO A 1052 12.81 -7.49 -51.30
N LYS A 1053 11.60 -8.05 -51.48
CA LYS A 1053 10.62 -8.18 -50.40
C LYS A 1053 11.08 -9.19 -49.35
N LYS A 1054 11.65 -10.33 -49.76
CA LYS A 1054 12.24 -11.33 -48.85
C LYS A 1054 13.39 -10.75 -48.03
N ILE A 1055 14.30 -10.01 -48.68
CA ILE A 1055 15.41 -9.32 -48.02
C ILE A 1055 14.88 -8.29 -47.02
N ARG A 1056 13.91 -7.47 -47.43
CA ARG A 1056 13.29 -6.47 -46.53
C ARG A 1056 12.62 -7.14 -45.34
N THR A 1057 11.94 -8.27 -45.53
CA THR A 1057 11.35 -9.07 -44.44
C THR A 1057 12.44 -9.52 -43.45
N GLY A 1058 13.58 -10.03 -43.94
CA GLY A 1058 14.72 -10.38 -43.11
C GLY A 1058 15.28 -9.20 -42.30
N GLN A 1059 15.42 -8.03 -42.94
CA GLN A 1059 15.89 -6.79 -42.29
C GLN A 1059 14.89 -6.26 -41.24
N MET A 1060 13.59 -6.38 -41.51
CA MET A 1060 12.53 -5.98 -40.57
C MET A 1060 12.56 -6.86 -39.32
N TYR A 1061 12.71 -8.17 -39.50
CA TYR A 1061 12.83 -9.15 -38.43
C TYR A 1061 14.21 -9.22 -37.76
N LYS A 1062 15.15 -8.34 -38.16
CA LYS A 1062 16.46 -8.15 -37.53
C LYS A 1062 17.37 -9.39 -37.54
N TYR A 1063 17.26 -10.25 -38.56
CA TYR A 1063 18.25 -11.32 -38.77
C TYR A 1063 19.67 -10.72 -38.81
N ASN A 1064 20.64 -11.37 -38.15
CA ASN A 1064 22.02 -10.89 -38.14
C ASN A 1064 22.62 -10.94 -39.55
N PHE A 1065 22.42 -12.07 -40.24
CA PHE A 1065 22.90 -12.29 -41.60
C PHE A 1065 21.78 -12.76 -42.52
N ILE A 1066 21.81 -12.27 -43.76
CA ILE A 1066 20.95 -12.76 -44.84
C ILE A 1066 21.86 -13.34 -45.92
N PHE A 1067 21.68 -14.61 -46.22
CA PHE A 1067 22.43 -15.35 -47.25
C PHE A 1067 21.60 -15.42 -48.52
N ILE A 1068 22.09 -14.85 -49.62
CA ILE A 1068 21.46 -14.99 -50.92
C ILE A 1068 22.12 -16.15 -51.68
N VAL A 1069 21.30 -17.03 -52.25
CA VAL A 1069 21.77 -18.21 -53.00
C VAL A 1069 21.09 -18.32 -54.36
N GLY A 1070 21.90 -18.50 -55.41
CA GLY A 1070 21.46 -18.75 -56.79
C GLY A 1070 22.40 -19.70 -57.52
N ASP A 1071 22.48 -19.56 -58.85
CA ASP A 1071 23.22 -20.50 -59.71
C ASP A 1071 24.73 -20.49 -59.44
N GLU A 1072 25.31 -19.31 -59.23
CA GLU A 1072 26.74 -19.13 -58.96
C GLU A 1072 27.08 -19.71 -57.58
N GLU A 1073 26.24 -19.44 -56.57
CA GLU A 1073 26.40 -19.92 -55.20
C GLU A 1073 26.27 -21.43 -55.07
N GLU A 1074 25.30 -22.06 -55.76
CA GLU A 1074 25.12 -23.51 -55.75
C GLU A 1074 26.31 -24.23 -56.42
N LYS A 1075 26.80 -23.71 -57.56
CA LYS A 1075 27.92 -24.33 -58.29
C LYS A 1075 29.26 -24.25 -57.56
N SER A 1076 29.45 -23.24 -56.73
CA SER A 1076 30.72 -22.96 -56.05
C SER A 1076 30.71 -23.23 -54.54
N ASP A 1077 29.63 -23.79 -54.00
CA ASP A 1077 29.38 -23.99 -52.56
C ASP A 1077 29.70 -22.71 -51.76
N SER A 1078 29.10 -21.61 -52.20
CA SER A 1078 29.30 -20.27 -51.63
C SER A 1078 27.99 -19.59 -51.30
N VAL A 1079 28.06 -18.44 -50.61
CA VAL A 1079 26.92 -17.58 -50.31
C VAL A 1079 27.28 -16.12 -50.53
N ASN A 1080 26.26 -15.31 -50.88
CA ASN A 1080 26.36 -13.87 -50.79
C ASN A 1080 25.85 -13.41 -49.43
N VAL A 1081 26.73 -12.87 -48.59
CA VAL A 1081 26.41 -12.49 -47.21
C VAL A 1081 26.03 -11.01 -47.13
N ARG A 1082 24.90 -10.73 -46.48
CA ARG A 1082 24.49 -9.38 -46.10
C ARG A 1082 24.42 -9.26 -44.59
N ASN A 1083 25.11 -8.28 -44.04
CA ASN A 1083 25.24 -8.06 -42.60
C ASN A 1083 24.32 -6.93 -42.13
N ARG A 1084 23.40 -7.22 -41.20
CA ARG A 1084 22.43 -6.26 -40.62
C ARG A 1084 23.06 -4.94 -40.17
N ASP A 1085 24.26 -4.98 -39.61
CA ASP A 1085 24.87 -3.84 -38.92
C ASP A 1085 25.86 -3.06 -39.79
N ILE A 1086 26.14 -3.51 -41.01
CA ILE A 1086 27.05 -2.84 -41.96
C ILE A 1086 26.23 -2.43 -43.20
N PRO A 1087 25.72 -1.18 -43.26
CA PRO A 1087 24.90 -0.70 -44.38
C PRO A 1087 25.58 -0.83 -45.74
N GLU A 1088 26.91 -0.68 -45.79
CA GLU A 1088 27.71 -0.78 -47.01
C GLU A 1088 27.69 -2.21 -47.60
N GLU A 1089 27.53 -3.22 -46.75
CA GLU A 1089 27.46 -4.64 -47.12
C GLU A 1089 26.02 -5.11 -47.42
N GLN A 1090 25.05 -4.20 -47.54
CA GLN A 1090 23.67 -4.55 -47.90
C GLN A 1090 23.46 -4.75 -49.41
N GLY A 1091 24.48 -4.49 -50.24
CA GLY A 1091 24.51 -4.72 -51.69
C GLY A 1091 24.85 -6.15 -52.10
N LYS A 1092 25.10 -6.39 -53.41
CA LYS A 1092 25.69 -7.66 -53.87
C LYS A 1092 27.20 -7.60 -53.62
N ASN A 1093 27.66 -8.24 -52.55
CA ASN A 1093 29.09 -8.34 -52.21
C ASN A 1093 29.78 -9.49 -52.96
N ALA A 1094 31.09 -9.68 -52.73
CA ALA A 1094 31.79 -10.88 -53.19
C ALA A 1094 31.16 -12.14 -52.56
N MET A 1095 31.15 -13.24 -53.30
CA MET A 1095 30.73 -14.54 -52.77
C MET A 1095 31.80 -15.06 -51.79
N VAL A 1096 31.35 -15.62 -50.68
CA VAL A 1096 32.21 -16.24 -49.66
C VAL A 1096 31.89 -17.73 -49.61
N LYS A 1097 32.91 -18.60 -49.55
CA LYS A 1097 32.69 -20.04 -49.43
C LYS A 1097 31.92 -20.37 -48.15
N VAL A 1098 31.04 -21.36 -48.20
CA VAL A 1098 30.21 -21.75 -47.05
C VAL A 1098 31.08 -22.12 -45.84
N ASP A 1099 32.14 -22.92 -46.03
CA ASP A 1099 33.03 -23.31 -44.92
C ASP A 1099 33.77 -22.12 -44.28
N GLU A 1100 34.14 -21.12 -45.09
CA GLU A 1100 34.85 -19.93 -44.62
C GLU A 1100 33.92 -19.06 -43.76
N VAL A 1101 32.71 -18.77 -44.24
CA VAL A 1101 31.75 -17.98 -43.46
C VAL A 1101 31.29 -18.74 -42.20
N VAL A 1102 31.14 -20.07 -42.26
CA VAL A 1102 30.80 -20.88 -41.08
C VAL A 1102 31.88 -20.73 -40.01
N LYS A 1103 33.16 -20.79 -40.38
CA LYS A 1103 34.26 -20.57 -39.45
C LYS A 1103 34.18 -19.19 -38.79
N GLN A 1104 33.97 -18.14 -39.59
CA GLN A 1104 33.82 -16.77 -39.08
C GLN A 1104 32.62 -16.62 -38.13
N LEU A 1105 31.51 -17.30 -38.41
CA LEU A 1105 30.32 -17.30 -37.56
C LEU A 1105 30.53 -18.06 -36.25
N LEU A 1106 31.28 -19.16 -36.27
CA LEU A 1106 31.66 -19.90 -35.06
C LEU A 1106 32.56 -19.03 -34.17
N ASP A 1107 33.59 -18.40 -34.74
CA ASP A 1107 34.48 -17.47 -34.03
C ASP A 1107 33.69 -16.29 -33.45
N LEU A 1108 32.70 -15.77 -34.18
CA LEU A 1108 31.82 -14.71 -33.71
C LEU A 1108 30.91 -15.17 -32.55
N LYS A 1109 30.38 -16.40 -32.62
CA LYS A 1109 29.55 -16.98 -31.55
C LYS A 1109 30.37 -17.24 -30.29
N GLU A 1110 31.59 -17.76 -30.41
CA GLU A 1110 32.48 -18.06 -29.29
C GLU A 1110 33.02 -16.80 -28.60
N SER A 1111 33.37 -15.77 -29.38
CA SER A 1111 33.87 -14.50 -28.83
C SER A 1111 32.79 -13.71 -28.09
N LYS A 1112 31.51 -14.07 -28.25
CA LYS A 1112 30.33 -13.42 -27.65
C LYS A 1112 30.34 -11.89 -27.81
N ARG A 1113 30.91 -11.40 -28.93
CA ARG A 1113 31.02 -9.97 -29.25
C ARG A 1113 29.65 -9.33 -29.44
N SER A 1114 29.58 -8.04 -29.14
CA SER A 1114 28.35 -7.24 -29.29
C SER A 1114 28.11 -6.76 -30.73
N ASP A 1115 29.18 -6.64 -31.53
CA ASP A 1115 29.07 -6.37 -32.96
C ASP A 1115 28.89 -7.67 -33.76
N ASN A 1116 28.44 -7.54 -35.01
CA ASN A 1116 28.23 -8.69 -35.90
C ASN A 1116 29.24 -8.71 -37.06
N LYS A 1117 30.48 -8.23 -36.84
CA LYS A 1117 31.48 -8.20 -37.90
C LYS A 1117 32.12 -9.57 -38.08
N LEU A 1118 32.11 -10.09 -39.30
CA LEU A 1118 32.86 -11.29 -39.68
C LEU A 1118 34.33 -10.88 -39.85
N VAL A 1119 35.24 -11.57 -39.16
CA VAL A 1119 36.69 -11.30 -39.18
C VAL A 1119 37.42 -12.53 -39.68
#